data_AF-A0A2E6ZG99-F1
#
_entry.id   AF-A0A2E6ZG99-F1
#
_cell.length_a   1.000
_cell.length_b   1.000
_cell.length_c   1.000
_cell.angle_alpha   90.00
_cell.angle_beta   90.00
_cell.angle_gamma   90.00
#
_symmetry.space_group_name_H-M   'P 1'
#
loop_
_entity.id
_entity.type
_entity.pdbx_description
1 polymer ?
#
loop_
_entity_poly.entity_id
_entity_poly.type
_entity_poly.pdbx_seq_one_letter_code
_entity_poly.pdbx_strand_id
1 'polypeptide(L)'
;MKMARAKSCLILLLVVACGGSSENTEPLEMATVDSTEAVVSATSPSSSVTSTSSAEIATTTLAPRKVANGVVAGCGWFDSQPEAQEWFEENRDFGEGVDTNGDGSACDVGDWGGLGTHCTVPVLGHQNCEAFGGVDKNTSGPGSGAPSNGVVAGCGSFDSQRQAQEWFEENRDFGEGVDTNGDGSACDFGDWGGLTRYCIEPVLAHQIHNCEAFGTISWQQYFASFDFSNGALPNVYPLPTGELVNVDLLAAPNESDENLCRIPQLPGSRYGGEGATAFPVVFGNLKPDQNVRLATIPVDWFDYQGNPADLSTENRQVQIFMDYYEMASNGALTFTPTFAEQWYRLPESVSSYPQRQVSDFNPKLAQHGINAADDDLDFSQVDMVVFIFPTDAPIPAGVPLSPTEHASMQAFNDTDPADERYVASDEGWIRNYISGGMYFDDPLRPVWSYYIHEAAHMFEMPDWYLIAANAVLGSQTPPELNLDYAAGPLNVWGVMSSQDGPSRTFVAWTRWLLGWLDDDQVDCYSLEQVQTHGSFDTELLALDIYESGTKAIIIRTGQYSGLLIESRRPVFPDDWLVAWETNGRDPYGLIVYEIDATLPGAYGTLSVVTPDGHEFGYMERGSRMQQKVIDALFNVGNSATVQGIGIELIFSGNRDVVRISAARN
;
A
#
# COMPACT_ATOMS: atom_id res chain seq x y z
N MET A 1 15.43 17.63 -53.96
CA MET A 1 14.15 17.72 -54.72
C MET A 1 13.33 16.50 -54.33
N LYS A 2 12.50 16.57 -53.28
CA LYS A 2 11.06 16.92 -53.27
C LYS A 2 10.22 16.12 -54.28
N MET A 3 9.43 15.16 -53.79
CA MET A 3 7.98 15.37 -53.58
C MET A 3 7.36 14.27 -52.72
N ALA A 4 6.42 14.69 -51.88
CA ALA A 4 5.70 13.95 -50.87
C ALA A 4 4.32 13.48 -51.37
N ARG A 5 3.75 12.47 -50.72
CA ARG A 5 2.30 12.17 -50.65
C ARG A 5 2.01 11.71 -49.21
N ALA A 6 1.44 12.55 -48.37
CA ALA A 6 0.02 12.92 -48.20
C ALA A 6 -0.70 11.99 -47.20
N LYS A 7 -0.91 12.54 -46.00
CA LYS A 7 -1.75 12.05 -44.90
C LYS A 7 -3.24 12.14 -45.29
N SER A 8 -4.06 11.27 -44.73
CA SER A 8 -5.51 11.51 -44.57
C SER A 8 -5.92 11.09 -43.17
N CYS A 9 -6.35 12.09 -42.40
CA CYS A 9 -6.97 11.99 -41.09
C CYS A 9 -8.47 12.20 -41.32
N LEU A 10 -9.32 11.32 -40.79
CA LEU A 10 -10.77 11.45 -40.85
C LEU A 10 -11.25 12.00 -39.51
N ILE A 11 -11.74 13.24 -39.52
CA ILE A 11 -12.43 13.89 -38.39
C ILE A 11 -13.93 13.74 -38.64
N LEU A 12 -14.65 13.16 -37.67
CA LEU A 12 -16.12 13.12 -37.67
C LEU A 12 -16.63 14.23 -36.73
N LEU A 13 -17.26 15.24 -37.31
CA LEU A 13 -18.03 16.28 -36.63
C LEU A 13 -19.49 15.81 -36.51
N LEU A 14 -20.07 15.83 -35.31
CA LEU A 14 -21.51 15.71 -35.09
C LEU A 14 -22.06 17.04 -34.55
N VAL A 15 -23.15 17.46 -35.18
CA VAL A 15 -23.72 18.81 -35.18
C VAL A 15 -24.78 18.95 -34.10
N VAL A 16 -24.71 20.06 -33.38
CA VAL A 16 -25.73 20.62 -32.48
C VAL A 16 -26.97 21.03 -33.27
N ALA A 17 -28.17 20.66 -32.79
CA ALA A 17 -29.44 21.23 -33.25
C ALA A 17 -30.29 21.70 -32.06
N CYS A 18 -30.46 23.01 -31.96
CA CYS A 18 -31.48 23.67 -31.14
C CYS A 18 -32.88 23.45 -31.74
N GLY A 19 -33.88 23.23 -30.89
CA GLY A 19 -35.29 23.32 -31.23
C GLY A 19 -36.14 23.43 -29.98
N GLY A 20 -36.55 24.65 -29.62
CA GLY A 20 -37.50 24.89 -28.55
C GLY A 20 -38.95 24.83 -29.02
N SER A 21 -39.85 24.42 -28.12
CA SER A 21 -41.23 24.87 -28.11
C SER A 21 -41.85 24.61 -26.73
N SER A 22 -42.38 25.70 -26.18
CA SER A 22 -43.25 25.80 -25.01
C SER A 22 -44.55 25.02 -25.15
N GLU A 23 -45.07 24.46 -24.05
CA GLU A 23 -46.49 24.56 -23.71
C GLU A 23 -46.74 24.23 -22.22
N ASN A 24 -47.55 25.07 -21.60
CA ASN A 24 -48.03 25.04 -20.22
C ASN A 24 -49.01 23.89 -20.00
N THR A 25 -48.99 23.30 -18.80
CA THR A 25 -50.22 22.92 -18.06
C THR A 25 -49.89 22.69 -16.59
N GLU A 26 -50.59 23.44 -15.72
CA GLU A 26 -50.65 23.23 -14.26
C GLU A 26 -51.19 21.83 -13.89
N PRO A 27 -51.11 21.39 -12.61
CA PRO A 27 -52.23 21.74 -11.71
C PRO A 27 -51.90 21.86 -10.19
N LEU A 28 -52.78 22.61 -9.51
CA LEU A 28 -53.33 22.40 -8.14
C LEU A 28 -52.57 22.94 -6.90
N GLU A 29 -53.02 24.13 -6.47
CA GLU A 29 -53.18 24.51 -5.06
C GLU A 29 -54.13 23.55 -4.32
N MET A 30 -53.75 23.06 -3.13
CA MET A 30 -54.66 23.02 -1.98
C MET A 30 -53.95 22.77 -0.63
N ALA A 31 -54.34 23.62 0.33
CA ALA A 31 -54.47 23.38 1.77
C ALA A 31 -53.22 23.38 2.66
N THR A 32 -53.02 24.56 3.26
CA THR A 32 -52.46 24.79 4.59
C THR A 32 -53.22 24.04 5.69
N VAL A 33 -52.49 23.49 6.66
CA VAL A 33 -52.97 23.27 8.04
C VAL A 33 -51.89 23.74 9.00
N ASP A 34 -52.26 24.77 9.75
CA ASP A 34 -51.57 25.37 10.89
C ASP A 34 -51.91 24.57 12.16
N SER A 35 -50.91 24.26 12.98
CA SER A 35 -51.12 24.04 14.41
C SER A 35 -49.85 24.35 15.20
N THR A 36 -50.07 25.20 16.20
CA THR A 36 -49.12 25.95 17.02
C THR A 36 -48.90 25.30 18.39
N GLU A 37 -47.75 25.67 18.98
CA GLU A 37 -47.41 25.74 20.43
C GLU A 37 -47.16 24.47 21.26
N ALA A 38 -45.96 24.36 21.85
CA ALA A 38 -45.74 24.77 23.25
C ALA A 38 -44.25 24.71 23.67
N VAL A 39 -43.83 25.77 24.36
CA VAL A 39 -42.53 26.02 25.01
C VAL A 39 -42.54 25.48 26.45
N VAL A 40 -41.48 24.82 26.93
CA VAL A 40 -41.12 24.82 28.37
C VAL A 40 -39.60 24.80 28.57
N SER A 41 -39.18 25.49 29.64
CA SER A 41 -37.89 26.14 29.91
C SER A 41 -36.86 25.30 30.69
N ALA A 42 -35.62 25.78 30.59
CA ALA A 42 -34.35 25.45 31.24
C ALA A 42 -34.33 25.13 32.75
N THR A 43 -33.26 24.44 33.19
CA THR A 43 -32.49 24.75 34.41
C THR A 43 -31.10 24.09 34.42
N SER A 44 -30.06 24.88 34.64
CA SER A 44 -28.71 24.46 35.07
C SER A 44 -28.55 24.65 36.58
N PRO A 45 -27.53 24.06 37.22
CA PRO A 45 -26.70 24.87 38.12
C PRO A 45 -25.19 24.58 38.07
N SER A 46 -24.44 25.56 38.58
CA SER A 46 -23.00 25.77 38.52
C SER A 46 -22.22 25.32 39.77
N SER A 47 -20.94 25.02 39.54
CA SER A 47 -19.72 25.40 40.30
C SER A 47 -19.52 25.08 41.79
N SER A 48 -18.33 24.54 42.12
CA SER A 48 -17.50 25.04 43.22
C SER A 48 -16.02 24.62 43.10
N VAL A 49 -15.14 25.62 43.09
CA VAL A 49 -13.67 25.53 43.21
C VAL A 49 -13.28 25.65 44.68
N THR A 50 -12.25 24.95 45.14
CA THR A 50 -11.56 25.26 46.40
C THR A 50 -10.04 25.22 46.22
N SER A 51 -9.37 26.27 46.69
CA SER A 51 -7.92 26.51 46.69
C SER A 51 -7.26 26.14 48.02
N THR A 52 -5.99 25.72 48.00
CA THR A 52 -5.09 25.81 49.18
C THR A 52 -3.66 26.12 48.76
N SER A 53 -2.94 26.73 49.71
CA SER A 53 -1.85 27.69 49.58
C SER A 53 -0.41 27.14 49.63
N SER A 54 0.49 28.03 49.22
CA SER A 54 1.95 28.03 49.10
C SER A 54 2.79 27.61 50.31
N ALA A 55 4.00 27.09 50.02
CA ALA A 55 5.20 27.22 50.86
C ALA A 55 6.46 27.42 49.97
N GLU A 56 7.33 28.35 50.37
CA GLU A 56 8.51 28.83 49.61
C GLU A 56 9.77 27.95 49.75
N ILE A 57 10.38 27.71 48.58
CA ILE A 57 11.80 27.74 48.16
C ILE A 57 12.91 27.62 49.23
N ALA A 58 13.73 26.57 49.07
CA ALA A 58 15.16 26.58 49.36
C ALA A 58 15.92 26.40 48.04
N THR A 59 16.74 27.39 47.68
CA THR A 59 17.56 27.46 46.47
C THR A 59 18.77 26.54 46.59
N THR A 60 18.91 25.60 45.67
CA THR A 60 20.20 24.98 45.34
C THR A 60 20.29 24.93 43.82
N THR A 61 21.20 25.72 43.26
CA THR A 61 21.46 25.79 41.83
C THR A 61 22.04 24.46 41.34
N LEU A 62 21.20 23.65 40.69
CA LEU A 62 21.59 22.58 39.79
C LEU A 62 20.95 22.90 38.43
N ALA A 63 21.78 22.92 37.38
CA ALA A 63 21.26 22.93 36.01
C ALA A 63 20.41 21.66 35.80
N PRO A 64 19.32 21.71 35.03
CA PRO A 64 18.48 20.53 34.81
C PRO A 64 19.26 19.49 34.01
N ARG A 65 19.56 18.32 34.60
CA ARG A 65 19.95 17.13 33.83
C ARG A 65 18.77 16.77 32.93
N LYS A 66 18.98 16.73 31.61
CA LYS A 66 17.94 16.44 30.59
C LYS A 66 17.45 14.98 30.61
N VAL A 67 18.15 14.07 31.28
CA VAL A 67 17.82 12.64 31.32
C VAL A 67 17.91 12.11 32.74
N ALA A 68 16.87 11.40 33.20
CA ALA A 68 16.84 10.78 34.52
C ALA A 68 17.66 9.47 34.53
N ASN A 69 18.37 9.18 35.62
CA ASN A 69 19.12 7.93 35.77
C ASN A 69 18.17 6.71 35.65
N GLY A 70 18.55 5.71 34.84
CA GLY A 70 17.78 4.47 34.64
C GLY A 70 16.90 4.41 33.39
N VAL A 71 17.04 5.37 32.47
CA VAL A 71 16.40 5.39 31.13
C VAL A 71 17.48 5.24 30.07
N VAL A 72 17.26 4.38 29.06
CA VAL A 72 18.15 4.26 27.90
C VAL A 72 18.07 5.55 27.09
N ALA A 73 19.19 6.25 26.96
CA ALA A 73 19.29 7.50 26.21
C ALA A 73 19.81 7.24 24.79
N GLY A 74 19.40 8.09 23.85
CA GLY A 74 19.93 8.09 22.48
C GLY A 74 20.76 9.33 22.19
N CYS A 75 21.59 9.30 21.16
CA CYS A 75 22.51 10.41 20.84
C CYS A 75 21.82 11.76 20.59
N GLY A 76 20.60 11.76 20.05
CA GLY A 76 19.83 12.99 19.82
C GLY A 76 19.33 13.70 21.08
N TRP A 77 19.67 13.21 22.28
CA TRP A 77 19.21 13.75 23.57
C TRP A 77 20.25 14.65 24.24
N PHE A 78 21.46 14.70 23.69
CA PHE A 78 22.60 15.47 24.19
C PHE A 78 22.92 16.62 23.25
N ASP A 79 23.34 17.77 23.78
CA ASP A 79 23.66 18.94 22.97
C ASP A 79 25.06 18.83 22.32
N SER A 80 25.88 17.85 22.76
CA SER A 80 27.18 17.54 22.16
C SER A 80 27.69 16.13 22.48
N GLN A 81 28.61 15.59 21.67
CA GLN A 81 29.25 14.29 21.91
C GLN A 81 29.97 14.20 23.27
N PRO A 82 30.74 15.22 23.74
CA PRO A 82 31.34 15.17 25.06
C PRO A 82 30.33 15.09 26.21
N GLU A 83 29.14 15.69 26.05
CA GLU A 83 28.06 15.58 27.04
C GLU A 83 27.46 14.16 27.07
N ALA A 84 27.31 13.53 25.90
CA ALA A 84 26.90 12.13 25.80
C ALA A 84 27.94 11.19 26.44
N GLN A 85 29.24 11.47 26.25
CA GLN A 85 30.33 10.70 26.86
C GLN A 85 30.35 10.79 28.38
N GLU A 86 30.21 12.00 28.95
CA GLU A 86 30.14 12.18 30.41
C GLU A 86 28.91 11.47 31.00
N TRP A 87 27.78 11.50 30.31
CA TRP A 87 26.58 10.76 30.74
C TRP A 87 26.78 9.24 30.68
N PHE A 88 27.39 8.73 29.60
CA PHE A 88 27.66 7.30 29.39
C PHE A 88 28.62 6.73 30.45
N GLU A 89 29.65 7.48 30.82
CA GLU A 89 30.60 7.08 31.87
C GLU A 89 29.94 6.94 33.25
N GLU A 90 28.94 7.77 33.54
CA GLU A 90 28.14 7.70 34.77
C GLU A 90 27.02 6.63 34.72
N ASN A 91 26.61 6.17 33.53
CA ASN A 91 25.42 5.33 33.33
C ASN A 91 25.68 4.15 32.36
N ARG A 92 26.83 3.48 32.49
CA ARG A 92 27.24 2.38 31.59
C ARG A 92 26.20 1.27 31.40
N ASP A 93 25.42 0.96 32.43
CA ASP A 93 24.38 -0.08 32.39
C ASP A 93 23.17 0.30 31.51
N PHE A 94 23.08 1.54 31.03
CA PHE A 94 21.99 2.08 30.20
C PHE A 94 22.49 2.74 28.90
N GLY A 95 23.74 2.48 28.52
CA GLY A 95 24.44 3.17 27.45
C GLY A 95 24.25 2.61 26.04
N GLU A 96 23.46 1.55 25.87
CA GLU A 96 23.28 0.84 24.59
C GLU A 96 22.73 1.72 23.45
N GLY A 97 22.04 2.82 23.76
CA GLY A 97 21.53 3.77 22.78
C GLY A 97 22.50 4.91 22.43
N VAL A 98 23.63 5.02 23.15
CA VAL A 98 24.67 6.03 22.88
C VAL A 98 26.00 5.42 22.44
N ASP A 99 26.32 4.18 22.84
CA ASP A 99 27.49 3.40 22.38
C ASP A 99 26.97 2.12 21.70
N THR A 100 26.48 2.30 20.48
CA THR A 100 25.79 1.24 19.70
C THR A 100 26.76 0.28 19.03
N ASN A 101 27.99 0.72 18.79
CA ASN A 101 29.05 -0.13 18.23
C ASN A 101 29.88 -0.84 19.31
N GLY A 102 29.71 -0.46 20.59
CA GLY A 102 30.31 -1.10 21.75
C GLY A 102 31.80 -0.80 21.91
N ASP A 103 32.30 0.29 21.33
CA ASP A 103 33.72 0.66 21.37
C ASP A 103 34.11 1.45 22.63
N GLY A 104 33.13 1.85 23.45
CA GLY A 104 33.32 2.58 24.70
C GLY A 104 33.32 4.10 24.55
N SER A 105 33.08 4.60 23.34
CA SER A 105 32.90 6.02 23.02
C SER A 105 31.43 6.25 22.70
N ALA A 106 30.78 7.17 23.40
CA ALA A 106 29.36 7.45 23.21
C ALA A 106 29.16 8.52 22.14
N CYS A 107 28.26 8.25 21.20
CA CYS A 107 27.80 9.14 20.15
C CYS A 107 28.94 9.65 19.26
N ASP A 108 29.95 8.81 19.04
CA ASP A 108 31.09 9.11 18.18
C ASP A 108 30.92 8.41 16.80
N VAL A 109 31.98 8.41 16.00
CA VAL A 109 32.00 7.84 14.65
C VAL A 109 31.75 6.34 14.70
N GLY A 110 30.59 5.93 14.18
CA GLY A 110 30.15 4.54 14.17
C GLY A 110 28.92 4.29 15.05
N ASP A 111 28.53 5.26 15.88
CA ASP A 111 27.30 5.18 16.66
C ASP A 111 26.07 5.71 15.92
N TRP A 112 24.94 5.04 16.12
CA TRP A 112 23.68 5.45 15.52
C TRP A 112 23.20 6.79 16.10
N GLY A 113 23.25 7.84 15.27
CA GLY A 113 22.97 9.22 15.69
C GLY A 113 24.17 9.97 16.30
N GLY A 114 25.36 9.37 16.28
CA GLY A 114 26.63 9.97 16.71
C GLY A 114 27.31 10.84 15.64
N LEU A 115 28.59 11.18 15.86
CA LEU A 115 29.37 11.99 14.93
C LEU A 115 29.59 11.27 13.58
N GLY A 116 28.92 11.71 12.52
CA GLY A 116 29.13 11.16 11.18
C GLY A 116 30.36 11.74 10.46
N THR A 117 30.98 10.96 9.57
CA THR A 117 31.96 11.44 8.55
C THR A 117 31.32 12.29 7.45
N HIS A 118 30.01 12.55 7.53
CA HIS A 118 29.26 13.32 6.57
C HIS A 118 28.39 14.35 7.30
N CYS A 119 28.70 15.64 7.10
CA CYS A 119 27.80 16.71 7.50
C CYS A 119 26.55 16.66 6.61
N THR A 120 25.47 16.01 7.05
CA THR A 120 24.13 16.15 6.43
C THR A 120 23.03 15.57 7.34
N VAL A 121 22.76 16.20 8.49
CA VAL A 121 21.41 16.22 9.09
C VAL A 121 21.25 17.50 9.94
N PRO A 122 20.18 18.29 9.76
CA PRO A 122 19.97 19.52 10.52
C PRO A 122 19.28 19.23 11.87
N VAL A 123 20.03 18.87 12.92
CA VAL A 123 19.52 18.90 14.31
C VAL A 123 20.51 19.56 15.29
N LEU A 124 21.59 20.19 14.83
CA LEU A 124 22.39 21.08 15.66
C LEU A 124 22.64 22.40 14.93
N GLY A 125 22.08 23.48 15.47
CA GLY A 125 22.30 24.83 14.97
C GLY A 125 23.78 25.21 14.97
N HIS A 126 24.22 25.77 13.84
CA HIS A 126 25.45 26.55 13.63
C HIS A 126 26.65 26.28 14.56
N GLN A 127 27.61 25.47 14.11
CA GLN A 127 29.01 25.65 14.52
C GLN A 127 29.95 25.64 13.31
N ASN A 128 30.94 26.53 13.38
CA ASN A 128 31.80 26.98 12.30
C ASN A 128 33.00 26.03 12.14
N CYS A 129 33.12 25.35 10.99
CA CYS A 129 34.14 24.32 10.73
C CYS A 129 35.60 24.81 10.66
N GLU A 130 35.88 26.09 10.86
CA GLU A 130 37.25 26.64 10.76
C GLU A 130 38.07 26.53 12.07
N ALA A 131 37.54 25.98 13.15
CA ALA A 131 38.23 25.96 14.46
C ALA A 131 39.01 24.67 14.81
N PHE A 132 38.95 23.60 14.01
CA PHE A 132 39.53 22.29 14.36
C PHE A 132 40.58 21.74 13.39
N GLY A 133 41.37 22.61 12.74
CA GLY A 133 42.67 22.20 12.16
C GLY A 133 42.62 21.04 11.15
N GLY A 134 41.46 20.82 10.51
CA GLY A 134 41.29 19.84 9.45
C GLY A 134 42.05 20.29 8.22
N VAL A 135 43.15 19.61 7.93
CA VAL A 135 43.95 19.84 6.73
C VAL A 135 43.09 19.51 5.51
N ASP A 136 42.91 20.47 4.61
CA ASP A 136 42.44 20.22 3.25
C ASP A 136 43.27 19.10 2.61
N LYS A 137 42.71 17.89 2.59
CA LYS A 137 43.12 16.86 1.62
C LYS A 137 42.09 16.79 0.51
N ASN A 138 41.87 17.95 -0.13
CA ASN A 138 41.39 17.99 -1.50
C ASN A 138 42.49 18.56 -2.42
N THR A 139 43.72 18.08 -2.21
CA THR A 139 44.81 18.20 -3.18
C THR A 139 45.48 16.84 -3.38
N SER A 140 44.78 15.93 -4.03
CA SER A 140 45.38 15.04 -5.01
C SER A 140 44.53 15.13 -6.25
N GLY A 141 45.10 15.72 -7.31
CA GLY A 141 44.55 15.61 -8.66
C GLY A 141 44.54 14.13 -9.11
N PRO A 142 44.22 13.87 -10.40
CA PRO A 142 44.04 12.51 -10.90
C PRO A 142 45.34 11.72 -10.70
N GLY A 143 45.32 10.80 -9.75
CA GLY A 143 46.43 9.95 -9.36
C GLY A 143 46.05 8.50 -9.59
N SER A 144 46.26 8.06 -10.82
CA SER A 144 46.23 6.67 -11.26
C SER A 144 47.21 5.81 -10.44
N GLY A 145 46.71 4.82 -9.70
CA GLY A 145 47.54 3.81 -9.04
C GLY A 145 46.74 2.88 -8.13
N ALA A 146 46.79 1.58 -8.42
CA ALA A 146 46.17 0.52 -7.61
C ALA A 146 46.62 0.58 -6.12
N PRO A 147 45.76 0.16 -5.17
CA PRO A 147 46.10 0.14 -3.75
C PRO A 147 47.32 -0.73 -3.46
N SER A 148 48.16 -0.30 -2.51
CA SER A 148 49.37 -1.01 -2.08
C SER A 148 49.05 -2.38 -1.46
N ASN A 149 49.88 -3.39 -1.73
CA ASN A 149 49.72 -4.76 -1.24
C ASN A 149 49.47 -4.81 0.29
N GLY A 150 48.44 -5.58 0.70
CA GLY A 150 48.07 -5.79 2.11
C GLY A 150 46.96 -4.91 2.69
N VAL A 151 46.23 -4.16 1.84
CA VAL A 151 45.04 -3.39 2.22
C VAL A 151 43.81 -4.04 1.55
N VAL A 152 42.72 -4.23 2.30
CA VAL A 152 41.44 -4.69 1.73
C VAL A 152 40.95 -3.64 0.74
N ALA A 153 40.86 -4.01 -0.53
CA ALA A 153 40.41 -3.15 -1.61
C ALA A 153 39.00 -3.57 -2.04
N GLY A 154 38.14 -2.58 -2.33
CA GLY A 154 36.86 -2.81 -3.00
C GLY A 154 36.95 -2.49 -4.48
N CYS A 155 35.95 -2.91 -5.27
CA CYS A 155 35.95 -2.71 -6.72
C CYS A 155 36.08 -1.27 -7.20
N GLY A 156 35.64 -0.30 -6.40
CA GLY A 156 35.82 1.13 -6.67
C GLY A 156 37.27 1.64 -6.54
N SER A 157 38.23 0.78 -6.21
CA SER A 157 39.66 1.15 -6.04
C SER A 157 40.50 0.99 -7.32
N PHE A 158 39.89 0.50 -8.39
CA PHE A 158 40.56 0.15 -9.64
C PHE A 158 39.96 0.94 -10.80
N ASP A 159 40.74 1.17 -11.85
CA ASP A 159 40.37 1.85 -13.10
C ASP A 159 39.80 0.89 -14.16
N SER A 160 39.92 -0.43 -13.95
CA SER A 160 39.26 -1.43 -14.78
C SER A 160 39.10 -2.78 -14.08
N GLN A 161 38.13 -3.59 -14.52
CA GLN A 161 38.00 -5.00 -14.09
C GLN A 161 39.31 -5.77 -14.29
N ARG A 162 40.02 -5.52 -15.40
CA ARG A 162 41.33 -6.13 -15.65
C ARG A 162 42.37 -5.76 -14.58
N GLN A 163 42.37 -4.51 -14.14
CA GLN A 163 43.30 -4.05 -13.09
C GLN A 163 42.94 -4.65 -11.73
N ALA A 164 41.64 -4.79 -11.43
CA ALA A 164 41.17 -5.50 -10.24
C ALA A 164 41.59 -6.99 -10.26
N GLN A 165 41.46 -7.65 -11.42
CA GLN A 165 41.87 -9.05 -11.62
C GLN A 165 43.38 -9.24 -11.44
N GLU A 166 44.20 -8.38 -12.06
CA GLU A 166 45.67 -8.46 -11.95
C GLU A 166 46.12 -8.22 -10.49
N TRP A 167 45.46 -7.32 -9.76
CA TRP A 167 45.72 -7.11 -8.33
C TRP A 167 45.26 -8.28 -7.45
N PHE A 168 44.10 -8.86 -7.72
CA PHE A 168 43.53 -10.01 -7.00
C PHE A 168 44.41 -11.26 -7.13
N GLU A 169 44.94 -11.51 -8.33
CA GLU A 169 45.85 -12.63 -8.59
C GLU A 169 47.19 -12.51 -7.82
N GLU A 170 47.66 -11.28 -7.59
CA GLU A 170 48.87 -10.99 -6.83
C GLU A 170 48.64 -10.92 -5.30
N ASN A 171 47.38 -10.74 -4.86
CA ASN A 171 47.00 -10.51 -3.45
C ASN A 171 45.84 -11.42 -3.00
N ARG A 172 45.92 -12.72 -3.31
CA ARG A 172 44.85 -13.70 -3.02
C ARG A 172 44.35 -13.74 -1.58
N ASP A 173 45.19 -13.38 -0.61
CA ASP A 173 44.83 -13.37 0.81
C ASP A 173 44.00 -12.14 1.23
N PHE A 174 43.78 -11.16 0.34
CA PHE A 174 43.08 -9.89 0.61
C PHE A 174 41.96 -9.58 -0.41
N GLY A 175 41.54 -10.59 -1.16
CA GLY A 175 40.63 -10.45 -2.30
C GLY A 175 39.13 -10.44 -1.99
N GLU A 176 38.76 -10.63 -0.72
CA GLU A 176 37.36 -10.72 -0.26
C GLU A 176 36.49 -9.50 -0.58
N GLY A 177 37.10 -8.33 -0.80
CA GLY A 177 36.40 -7.10 -1.21
C GLY A 177 36.28 -6.89 -2.73
N VAL A 178 36.95 -7.71 -3.54
CA VAL A 178 36.92 -7.64 -5.01
C VAL A 178 36.31 -8.89 -5.67
N ASP A 179 36.43 -10.07 -5.06
CA ASP A 179 35.77 -11.32 -5.47
C ASP A 179 34.84 -11.74 -4.32
N THR A 180 33.69 -11.07 -4.25
CA THR A 180 32.71 -11.22 -3.15
C THR A 180 31.80 -12.42 -3.35
N ASN A 181 31.67 -12.91 -4.58
CA ASN A 181 30.91 -14.11 -4.89
C ASN A 181 31.77 -15.40 -4.84
N GLY A 182 33.09 -15.27 -4.75
CA GLY A 182 34.05 -16.35 -4.58
C GLY A 182 34.28 -17.19 -5.83
N ASP A 183 34.00 -16.65 -7.02
CA ASP A 183 34.10 -17.40 -8.28
C ASP A 183 35.50 -17.37 -8.92
N GLY A 184 36.43 -16.59 -8.34
CA GLY A 184 37.81 -16.44 -8.78
C GLY A 184 38.03 -15.31 -9.78
N SER A 185 37.00 -14.55 -10.09
CA SER A 185 37.02 -13.36 -10.94
C SER A 185 36.77 -12.14 -10.06
N ALA A 186 37.62 -11.13 -10.16
CA ALA A 186 37.54 -9.93 -9.34
C ALA A 186 36.78 -8.82 -10.07
N CYS A 187 35.80 -8.24 -9.38
CA CYS A 187 35.00 -7.10 -9.78
C CYS A 187 34.25 -7.33 -11.08
N ASP A 188 33.73 -8.54 -11.24
CA ASP A 188 32.93 -8.94 -12.39
C ASP A 188 31.44 -9.14 -12.04
N PHE A 189 30.70 -9.94 -12.82
CA PHE A 189 29.26 -10.10 -12.65
C PHE A 189 28.93 -10.93 -11.42
N GLY A 190 28.35 -10.26 -10.42
CA GLY A 190 28.00 -10.89 -9.15
C GLY A 190 28.87 -10.40 -8.00
N ASP A 191 29.92 -9.63 -8.29
CA ASP A 191 30.71 -8.96 -7.27
C ASP A 191 30.11 -7.63 -6.82
N TRP A 192 30.18 -7.37 -5.52
CA TRP A 192 29.71 -6.13 -4.92
C TRP A 192 30.57 -4.96 -5.40
N GLY A 193 30.00 -4.11 -6.27
CA GLY A 193 30.69 -3.01 -6.94
C GLY A 193 31.44 -3.40 -8.22
N GLY A 194 31.29 -4.65 -8.70
CA GLY A 194 31.84 -5.16 -9.95
C GLY A 194 31.03 -4.81 -11.21
N LEU A 195 31.31 -5.50 -12.31
CA LEU A 195 30.58 -5.31 -13.58
C LEU A 195 29.10 -5.69 -13.42
N THR A 196 28.18 -4.81 -13.84
CA THR A 196 26.73 -5.10 -13.86
C THR A 196 26.27 -5.39 -15.28
N ARG A 197 25.28 -6.30 -15.47
CA ARG A 197 24.72 -6.66 -16.80
C ARG A 197 24.00 -5.50 -17.50
N TYR A 198 23.99 -4.34 -16.87
CA TYR A 198 23.29 -3.14 -17.25
C TYR A 198 24.35 -2.06 -17.47
N CYS A 199 24.27 -1.30 -18.56
CA CYS A 199 25.09 -0.10 -18.75
C CYS A 199 24.63 1.01 -17.78
N ILE A 200 24.88 0.78 -16.50
CA ILE A 200 24.97 1.78 -15.44
C ILE A 200 26.41 2.29 -15.54
N GLU A 201 26.64 3.60 -15.44
CA GLU A 201 28.02 4.12 -15.39
C GLU A 201 28.84 3.31 -14.37
N PRO A 202 29.92 2.64 -14.79
CA PRO A 202 30.86 2.11 -13.82
C PRO A 202 31.58 3.31 -13.20
N VAL A 203 32.03 3.17 -11.95
CA VAL A 203 33.02 4.07 -11.32
C VAL A 203 34.35 4.10 -12.13
N LEU A 204 34.45 3.30 -13.19
CA LEU A 204 35.51 3.31 -14.19
C LEU A 204 35.26 4.35 -15.28
N ALA A 205 35.88 5.52 -15.11
CA ALA A 205 35.77 6.62 -16.07
C ALA A 205 36.29 6.24 -17.48
N HIS A 206 35.46 6.56 -18.48
CA HIS A 206 35.82 6.84 -19.87
C HIS A 206 36.46 5.70 -20.70
N GLN A 207 35.61 4.89 -21.36
CA GLN A 207 35.68 4.74 -22.82
C GLN A 207 34.36 4.20 -23.40
N ILE A 208 33.72 5.06 -24.20
CA ILE A 208 32.46 4.80 -24.90
C ILE A 208 32.71 3.73 -25.97
N HIS A 209 32.03 2.57 -25.85
CA HIS A 209 31.69 1.75 -27.00
C HIS A 209 30.16 1.70 -27.15
N ASN A 210 29.71 2.25 -28.28
CA ASN A 210 28.32 2.50 -28.69
C ASN A 210 27.30 1.41 -28.31
N CYS A 211 26.31 1.79 -27.50
CA CYS A 211 25.01 1.12 -27.39
C CYS A 211 23.94 2.01 -28.04
N GLU A 212 23.83 2.01 -29.37
CA GLU A 212 22.79 2.76 -30.11
C GLU A 212 21.57 1.90 -30.50
N ALA A 213 21.37 0.70 -29.92
CA ALA A 213 20.31 -0.22 -30.37
C ALA A 213 19.09 -0.36 -29.45
N PHE A 214 19.12 0.11 -28.21
CA PHE A 214 17.96 0.08 -27.31
C PHE A 214 17.86 1.43 -26.60
N GLY A 215 16.78 2.17 -26.87
CA GLY A 215 16.52 3.46 -26.24
C GLY A 215 16.42 3.29 -24.72
N THR A 216 17.37 3.87 -24.00
CA THR A 216 17.42 3.85 -22.54
C THR A 216 16.56 5.00 -21.99
N ILE A 217 15.46 4.65 -21.34
CA ILE A 217 14.88 5.49 -20.28
C ILE A 217 15.56 5.02 -18.99
N SER A 218 16.12 5.92 -18.18
CA SER A 218 16.65 5.51 -16.87
C SER A 218 15.47 5.07 -16.00
N TRP A 219 15.56 3.94 -15.30
CA TRP A 219 14.43 3.44 -14.49
C TRP A 219 14.03 4.39 -13.37
N GLN A 220 14.96 5.20 -12.84
CA GLN A 220 14.63 6.30 -11.94
C GLN A 220 13.80 7.40 -12.63
N GLN A 221 14.03 7.70 -13.91
CA GLN A 221 13.15 8.56 -14.70
C GLN A 221 11.87 7.85 -15.14
N TYR A 222 11.87 6.53 -15.31
CA TYR A 222 10.69 5.73 -15.64
C TYR A 222 9.71 5.73 -14.45
N PHE A 223 10.20 5.42 -13.24
CA PHE A 223 9.41 5.49 -12.00
C PHE A 223 9.05 6.92 -11.59
N ALA A 224 9.95 7.91 -11.77
CA ALA A 224 9.63 9.31 -11.53
C ALA A 224 8.74 9.95 -12.61
N SER A 225 8.55 9.30 -13.77
CA SER A 225 7.63 9.76 -14.83
C SER A 225 6.21 9.24 -14.68
N PHE A 226 5.97 8.28 -13.77
CA PHE A 226 4.63 7.88 -13.43
C PHE A 226 4.02 8.89 -12.46
N ASP A 227 3.24 9.79 -13.03
CA ASP A 227 2.27 10.56 -12.27
C ASP A 227 1.07 9.65 -11.96
N PHE A 228 1.17 8.89 -10.86
CA PHE A 228 0.16 7.94 -10.40
C PHE A 228 -1.11 8.62 -9.87
N SER A 229 -1.11 9.96 -9.72
CA SER A 229 -2.31 10.75 -9.43
C SER A 229 -3.24 10.87 -10.65
N ASN A 230 -2.72 10.61 -11.85
CA ASN A 230 -3.45 10.84 -13.10
C ASN A 230 -4.36 9.71 -13.56
N GLY A 231 -4.47 8.59 -12.84
CA GLY A 231 -5.49 7.57 -13.12
C GLY A 231 -5.49 6.95 -14.51
N ALA A 232 -4.39 7.12 -15.24
CA ALA A 232 -4.17 6.53 -16.53
C ALA A 232 -2.72 6.08 -16.52
N LEU A 233 -2.50 4.80 -16.23
CA LEU A 233 -1.19 4.20 -16.42
C LEU A 233 -1.19 3.57 -17.81
N PRO A 234 -0.27 3.98 -18.70
CA PRO A 234 -0.14 3.32 -19.98
C PRO A 234 0.17 1.83 -19.71
N ASN A 235 -0.28 0.93 -20.58
CA ASN A 235 0.20 -0.47 -20.62
C ASN A 235 1.70 -0.48 -20.97
N VAL A 236 2.56 -0.01 -20.06
CA VAL A 236 3.98 0.20 -20.37
C VAL A 236 4.78 -1.07 -20.17
N TYR A 237 4.31 -1.97 -19.30
CA TYR A 237 4.97 -3.25 -19.10
C TYR A 237 4.46 -4.29 -20.12
N PRO A 238 5.34 -4.86 -20.96
CA PRO A 238 4.93 -5.61 -22.15
C PRO A 238 4.44 -7.00 -21.79
N LEU A 239 3.11 -7.20 -21.74
CA LEU A 239 2.49 -8.50 -21.44
C LEU A 239 3.25 -9.68 -22.11
N PRO A 240 3.46 -10.79 -21.39
CA PRO A 240 4.21 -11.91 -21.94
C PRO A 240 3.43 -12.46 -23.13
N THR A 241 3.98 -12.29 -24.32
CA THR A 241 3.32 -12.76 -25.56
C THR A 241 3.82 -14.15 -25.90
N GLY A 242 2.90 -15.08 -26.08
CA GLY A 242 3.25 -16.44 -26.48
C GLY A 242 2.10 -17.41 -26.24
N GLU A 243 1.96 -18.36 -27.16
CA GLU A 243 1.09 -19.52 -27.00
C GLU A 243 1.97 -20.76 -26.83
N LEU A 244 1.48 -21.76 -26.10
CA LEU A 244 2.12 -23.05 -26.02
C LEU A 244 2.05 -23.74 -27.39
N VAL A 245 3.22 -24.04 -27.97
CA VAL A 245 3.31 -24.72 -29.27
C VAL A 245 4.01 -26.06 -29.11
N ASN A 246 3.36 -27.14 -29.58
CA ASN A 246 3.90 -28.50 -29.62
C ASN A 246 4.26 -29.10 -28.23
N VAL A 247 3.42 -28.88 -27.22
CA VAL A 247 3.59 -29.50 -25.90
C VAL A 247 2.40 -30.42 -25.61
N ASP A 248 2.68 -31.67 -25.26
CA ASP A 248 1.67 -32.62 -24.80
C ASP A 248 1.29 -32.26 -23.35
N LEU A 249 0.21 -31.50 -23.18
CA LEU A 249 -0.35 -31.17 -21.87
C LEU A 249 -1.07 -32.40 -21.28
N LEU A 250 -0.97 -32.55 -19.95
CA LEU A 250 -1.69 -33.57 -19.22
C LEU A 250 -3.16 -33.17 -19.14
N ALA A 251 -4.05 -34.03 -19.65
CA ALA A 251 -5.48 -33.75 -19.67
C ALA A 251 -6.03 -33.56 -18.24
N ALA A 252 -6.76 -32.45 -18.02
CA ALA A 252 -7.52 -32.22 -16.79
C ALA A 252 -8.65 -33.24 -16.61
N PRO A 253 -8.98 -33.62 -15.36
CA PRO A 253 -10.24 -34.30 -15.09
C PRO A 253 -11.40 -33.35 -15.39
N ASN A 254 -12.62 -33.89 -15.54
CA ASN A 254 -13.80 -33.04 -15.55
C ASN A 254 -13.88 -32.27 -14.23
N GLU A 255 -14.17 -30.97 -14.33
CA GLU A 255 -14.43 -30.10 -13.20
C GLU A 255 -15.60 -30.62 -12.35
N SER A 256 -15.54 -30.32 -11.06
CA SER A 256 -16.67 -30.46 -10.15
C SER A 256 -17.67 -29.32 -10.35
N ASP A 257 -18.89 -29.55 -9.86
CA ASP A 257 -19.89 -28.49 -9.71
C ASP A 257 -19.33 -27.36 -8.83
N GLU A 258 -19.49 -26.11 -9.25
CA GLU A 258 -18.97 -24.90 -8.60
C GLU A 258 -19.43 -24.78 -7.15
N ASN A 259 -20.61 -25.32 -6.81
CA ASN A 259 -21.14 -25.32 -5.44
C ASN A 259 -20.27 -26.13 -4.48
N LEU A 260 -19.43 -27.05 -4.97
CA LEU A 260 -18.42 -27.71 -4.14
C LEU A 260 -17.38 -26.71 -3.61
N CYS A 261 -16.95 -25.77 -4.45
CA CYS A 261 -15.95 -24.76 -4.15
C CYS A 261 -16.52 -23.50 -3.50
N ARG A 262 -17.85 -23.34 -3.45
CA ARG A 262 -18.52 -22.36 -2.57
C ARG A 262 -18.36 -22.76 -1.10
N ILE A 263 -17.16 -22.52 -0.56
CA ILE A 263 -16.77 -22.86 0.82
C ILE A 263 -17.74 -22.18 1.79
N PRO A 264 -18.38 -22.94 2.70
CA PRO A 264 -19.32 -22.38 3.67
C PRO A 264 -18.58 -21.59 4.75
N GLN A 265 -19.15 -20.45 5.14
CA GLN A 265 -18.71 -19.65 6.27
C GLN A 265 -19.20 -20.27 7.59
N LEU A 266 -18.39 -20.26 8.65
CA LEU A 266 -18.86 -20.62 9.98
C LEU A 266 -19.74 -19.51 10.57
N PRO A 267 -20.84 -19.83 11.30
CA PRO A 267 -21.66 -18.81 11.97
C PRO A 267 -20.89 -17.88 12.94
N GLY A 268 -19.71 -18.29 13.40
CA GLY A 268 -18.84 -17.52 14.31
C GLY A 268 -17.72 -16.71 13.63
N SER A 269 -17.49 -16.87 12.33
CA SER A 269 -16.43 -16.12 11.61
C SER A 269 -16.90 -14.72 11.14
N ARG A 270 -18.10 -14.28 11.53
CA ARG A 270 -18.58 -12.89 11.39
C ARG A 270 -18.44 -12.06 12.68
N TYR A 271 -17.81 -12.62 13.72
CA TYR A 271 -17.82 -11.99 15.04
C TYR A 271 -16.96 -10.71 15.04
N GLY A 272 -17.61 -9.56 15.17
CA GLY A 272 -16.94 -8.24 15.22
C GLY A 272 -17.47 -7.19 14.26
N GLY A 273 -18.39 -7.53 13.34
CA GLY A 273 -18.85 -6.61 12.29
C GLY A 273 -17.93 -6.58 11.07
N GLU A 274 -17.03 -7.55 10.96
CA GLU A 274 -16.21 -7.75 9.78
C GLU A 274 -16.95 -8.66 8.79
N GLY A 275 -16.88 -8.30 7.51
CA GLY A 275 -17.70 -8.84 6.43
C GLY A 275 -17.66 -10.35 6.20
N ALA A 276 -18.26 -10.80 5.10
CA ALA A 276 -18.30 -12.20 4.73
C ALA A 276 -16.92 -12.72 4.28
N THR A 277 -16.36 -13.66 5.04
CA THR A 277 -15.10 -14.34 4.70
C THR A 277 -15.26 -15.51 3.71
N ALA A 278 -16.50 -16.02 3.56
CA ALA A 278 -16.84 -17.15 2.70
C ALA A 278 -18.36 -17.16 2.37
N PHE A 279 -18.85 -18.20 1.66
CA PHE A 279 -20.24 -18.27 1.21
C PHE A 279 -21.23 -18.75 2.30
N PRO A 280 -22.51 -18.34 2.25
CA PRO A 280 -23.06 -17.32 1.38
C PRO A 280 -22.71 -15.90 1.86
N VAL A 281 -22.49 -15.00 0.92
CA VAL A 281 -22.38 -13.57 1.23
C VAL A 281 -23.79 -12.98 1.34
N VAL A 282 -24.01 -12.18 2.38
CA VAL A 282 -25.29 -11.49 2.60
C VAL A 282 -24.99 -10.01 2.62
N PHE A 283 -25.29 -9.32 1.51
CA PHE A 283 -25.11 -7.88 1.36
C PHE A 283 -26.19 -7.12 2.15
N GLY A 284 -25.87 -6.63 3.35
CA GLY A 284 -26.78 -5.84 4.19
C GLY A 284 -26.79 -4.35 3.84
N ASN A 285 -25.64 -3.86 3.35
CA ASN A 285 -25.41 -2.48 2.95
C ASN A 285 -25.48 -2.31 1.42
N LEU A 286 -24.37 -2.07 0.73
CA LEU A 286 -24.31 -1.90 -0.72
C LEU A 286 -24.37 -3.25 -1.44
N LYS A 287 -24.99 -3.30 -2.63
CA LYS A 287 -25.08 -4.50 -3.47
C LYS A 287 -23.96 -4.52 -4.51
N PRO A 288 -23.36 -5.69 -4.82
CA PRO A 288 -22.22 -5.76 -5.74
C PRO A 288 -22.59 -5.54 -7.21
N ASP A 289 -23.88 -5.48 -7.56
CA ASP A 289 -24.43 -5.33 -8.90
C ASP A 289 -25.29 -4.06 -9.07
N GLN A 290 -25.21 -3.11 -8.15
CA GLN A 290 -25.98 -1.87 -8.20
C GLN A 290 -25.28 -0.74 -8.99
N ASN A 291 -26.08 0.27 -9.34
CA ASN A 291 -25.54 1.59 -9.67
C ASN A 291 -25.44 2.41 -8.38
N VAL A 292 -24.22 2.64 -7.88
CA VAL A 292 -23.96 3.39 -6.65
C VAL A 292 -24.01 4.88 -6.94
N ARG A 293 -24.90 5.61 -6.26
CA ARG A 293 -24.95 7.06 -6.35
C ARG A 293 -23.96 7.66 -5.36
N LEU A 294 -22.89 8.26 -5.88
CA LEU A 294 -21.77 8.78 -5.09
C LEU A 294 -21.82 10.31 -5.09
N ALA A 295 -21.65 10.95 -3.94
CA ALA A 295 -21.42 12.39 -3.86
C ALA A 295 -20.03 12.70 -3.31
N THR A 296 -19.31 13.63 -3.94
CA THR A 296 -18.12 14.23 -3.31
C THR A 296 -18.51 15.52 -2.61
N ILE A 297 -18.06 15.66 -1.36
CA ILE A 297 -18.33 16.84 -0.53
C ILE A 297 -17.00 17.40 -0.05
N PRO A 298 -16.44 18.39 -0.77
CA PRO A 298 -15.30 19.14 -0.29
C PRO A 298 -15.73 20.08 0.82
N VAL A 299 -15.07 19.98 1.98
CA VAL A 299 -15.35 20.85 3.12
C VAL A 299 -14.10 21.58 3.58
N ASP A 300 -14.22 22.85 3.92
CA ASP A 300 -13.13 23.64 4.48
C ASP A 300 -13.50 24.20 5.87
N TRP A 301 -12.52 24.77 6.57
CA TRP A 301 -12.61 25.04 8.00
C TRP A 301 -13.04 26.49 8.27
N PHE A 302 -13.68 26.77 9.42
CA PHE A 302 -14.00 28.16 9.78
C PHE A 302 -12.80 29.12 9.63
N ASP A 303 -11.61 28.64 10.00
CA ASP A 303 -10.34 29.37 10.00
C ASP A 303 -9.45 29.15 8.78
N TYR A 304 -9.87 28.37 7.79
CA TYR A 304 -9.06 28.07 6.60
C TYR A 304 -9.94 27.90 5.36
N GLN A 305 -9.57 28.54 4.25
CA GLN A 305 -10.29 28.44 3.00
C GLN A 305 -9.66 27.41 2.06
N GLY A 306 -10.46 26.44 1.65
CA GLY A 306 -10.06 25.46 0.64
C GLY A 306 -9.79 26.13 -0.70
N ASN A 307 -8.77 25.65 -1.41
CA ASN A 307 -8.39 26.18 -2.71
C ASN A 307 -9.20 25.46 -3.81
N PRO A 308 -10.05 26.17 -4.58
CA PRO A 308 -10.84 25.53 -5.64
C PRO A 308 -10.00 24.84 -6.73
N ALA A 309 -8.72 25.21 -6.89
CA ALA A 309 -7.83 24.57 -7.85
C ALA A 309 -7.49 23.11 -7.50
N ASP A 310 -7.64 22.72 -6.23
CA ASP A 310 -7.28 21.37 -5.77
C ASP A 310 -8.38 20.36 -6.12
N LEU A 311 -9.64 20.81 -6.25
CA LEU A 311 -10.81 19.94 -6.48
C LEU A 311 -10.69 19.08 -7.74
N SER A 312 -10.03 19.56 -8.79
CA SER A 312 -9.84 18.74 -10.00
C SER A 312 -8.94 17.53 -9.75
N THR A 313 -7.90 17.68 -8.93
CA THR A 313 -6.97 16.61 -8.58
C THR A 313 -7.66 15.61 -7.64
N GLU A 314 -8.41 16.12 -6.67
CA GLU A 314 -9.15 15.29 -5.71
C GLU A 314 -10.28 14.48 -6.39
N ASN A 315 -11.09 15.13 -7.23
CA ASN A 315 -12.12 14.43 -8.00
C ASN A 315 -11.52 13.40 -8.98
N ARG A 316 -10.28 13.62 -9.47
CA ARG A 316 -9.56 12.61 -10.27
C ARG A 316 -9.31 11.34 -9.47
N GLN A 317 -8.95 11.43 -8.18
CA GLN A 317 -8.76 10.26 -7.30
C GLN A 317 -10.07 9.47 -7.17
N VAL A 318 -11.20 10.15 -7.00
CA VAL A 318 -12.52 9.52 -6.93
C VAL A 318 -12.90 8.86 -8.26
N GLN A 319 -12.55 9.46 -9.40
CA GLN A 319 -12.77 8.84 -10.70
C GLN A 319 -11.99 7.53 -10.86
N ILE A 320 -10.73 7.47 -10.41
CA ILE A 320 -9.92 6.24 -10.43
C ILE A 320 -10.58 5.14 -9.60
N PHE A 321 -11.05 5.49 -8.41
CA PHE A 321 -11.80 4.60 -7.56
C PHE A 321 -13.03 4.01 -8.26
N MET A 322 -13.83 4.84 -8.94
CA MET A 322 -15.00 4.36 -9.68
C MET A 322 -14.61 3.47 -10.86
N ASP A 323 -13.64 3.92 -11.68
CA ASP A 323 -13.14 3.18 -12.85
C ASP A 323 -12.60 1.80 -12.43
N TYR A 324 -11.91 1.73 -11.28
CA TYR A 324 -11.42 0.48 -10.71
C TYR A 324 -12.55 -0.51 -10.41
N TYR A 325 -13.61 -0.07 -9.75
CA TYR A 325 -14.70 -0.95 -9.34
C TYR A 325 -15.53 -1.40 -10.55
N GLU A 326 -15.78 -0.52 -11.52
CA GLU A 326 -16.41 -0.90 -12.79
C GLU A 326 -15.57 -1.94 -13.52
N MET A 327 -14.25 -1.75 -13.57
CA MET A 327 -13.32 -2.71 -14.13
C MET A 327 -13.33 -4.03 -13.34
N ALA A 328 -13.07 -4.02 -12.04
CA ALA A 328 -12.95 -5.24 -11.23
C ALA A 328 -14.24 -6.08 -11.21
N SER A 329 -15.39 -5.45 -11.43
CA SER A 329 -16.72 -6.07 -11.38
C SER A 329 -17.24 -6.65 -12.71
N ASN A 330 -16.45 -6.66 -13.77
CA ASN A 330 -16.93 -6.97 -15.11
C ASN A 330 -18.05 -6.04 -15.63
N GLY A 331 -18.12 -4.80 -15.11
CA GLY A 331 -19.22 -3.86 -15.35
C GLY A 331 -20.52 -4.17 -14.59
N ALA A 332 -20.53 -5.13 -13.65
CA ALA A 332 -21.69 -5.42 -12.83
C ALA A 332 -22.00 -4.27 -11.85
N LEU A 333 -20.98 -3.65 -11.28
CA LEU A 333 -21.10 -2.45 -10.46
C LEU A 333 -20.83 -1.21 -11.32
N THR A 334 -21.64 -0.16 -11.15
CA THR A 334 -21.46 1.13 -11.85
C THR A 334 -21.68 2.28 -10.89
N PHE A 335 -21.26 3.49 -11.26
CA PHE A 335 -21.44 4.69 -10.44
C PHE A 335 -22.24 5.79 -11.13
N THR A 336 -23.00 6.54 -10.35
CA THR A 336 -23.55 7.84 -10.73
C THR A 336 -22.94 8.91 -9.81
N PRO A 337 -21.86 9.60 -10.24
CA PRO A 337 -21.19 10.59 -9.41
C PRO A 337 -21.88 11.96 -9.44
N THR A 338 -21.90 12.63 -8.29
CA THR A 338 -22.18 14.05 -8.12
C THR A 338 -20.96 14.71 -7.52
N PHE A 339 -20.20 15.42 -8.33
CA PHE A 339 -19.01 16.16 -7.87
C PHE A 339 -19.40 17.57 -7.49
N ALA A 340 -19.30 17.92 -6.20
CA ALA A 340 -19.48 19.31 -5.80
C ALA A 340 -18.32 20.17 -6.33
N GLU A 341 -18.66 21.33 -6.91
CA GLU A 341 -17.70 22.24 -7.55
C GLU A 341 -17.19 23.34 -6.60
N GLN A 342 -17.58 23.29 -5.33
CA GLN A 342 -17.25 24.29 -4.31
C GLN A 342 -16.86 23.63 -2.99
N TRP A 343 -16.15 24.39 -2.16
CA TRP A 343 -15.85 24.03 -0.78
C TRP A 343 -16.99 24.48 0.13
N TYR A 344 -17.52 23.57 0.94
CA TYR A 344 -18.52 23.85 1.96
C TYR A 344 -17.87 24.22 3.28
N ARG A 345 -18.12 25.44 3.74
CA ARG A 345 -17.52 25.99 4.97
C ARG A 345 -18.14 25.41 6.22
N LEU A 346 -17.33 24.68 6.99
CA LEU A 346 -17.73 24.17 8.29
C LEU A 346 -17.81 25.29 9.34
N PRO A 347 -18.65 25.14 10.37
CA PRO A 347 -18.88 26.18 11.38
C PRO A 347 -17.74 26.33 12.41
N GLU A 348 -16.80 25.39 12.47
CA GLU A 348 -15.72 25.36 13.46
C GLU A 348 -14.34 25.18 12.79
N SER A 349 -13.28 25.48 13.54
CA SER A 349 -11.89 25.29 13.11
C SER A 349 -11.51 23.81 13.04
N VAL A 350 -10.47 23.50 12.25
CA VAL A 350 -9.95 22.11 12.13
C VAL A 350 -9.59 21.47 13.48
N SER A 351 -9.09 22.27 14.42
CA SER A 351 -8.74 21.86 15.79
C SER A 351 -9.93 21.36 16.63
N SER A 352 -11.16 21.58 16.15
CA SER A 352 -12.39 21.14 16.80
C SER A 352 -12.88 19.77 16.34
N TYR A 353 -12.15 19.12 15.42
CA TYR A 353 -12.43 17.79 14.89
C TYR A 353 -11.27 16.79 15.08
N PRO A 354 -10.59 16.72 16.23
CA PRO A 354 -9.48 15.80 16.42
C PRO A 354 -9.94 14.34 16.34
N GLN A 355 -9.07 13.47 15.81
CA GLN A 355 -9.24 12.02 15.87
C GLN A 355 -8.21 11.39 16.79
N ARG A 356 -8.59 10.25 17.40
CA ARG A 356 -7.66 9.50 18.26
C ARG A 356 -6.70 8.63 17.45
N GLN A 357 -7.16 8.12 16.32
CA GLN A 357 -6.39 7.30 15.40
C GLN A 357 -6.33 7.95 14.02
N VAL A 358 -5.34 7.56 13.22
CA VAL A 358 -5.17 8.01 11.84
C VAL A 358 -6.33 7.58 10.95
N SER A 359 -6.85 6.36 11.13
CA SER A 359 -8.07 5.91 10.48
C SER A 359 -9.12 5.65 11.57
N ASP A 360 -10.22 6.39 11.50
CA ASP A 360 -11.32 6.31 12.46
C ASP A 360 -12.58 6.96 11.84
N PHE A 361 -13.71 6.90 12.54
CA PHE A 361 -14.89 7.69 12.19
C PHE A 361 -14.89 9.04 12.91
N ASN A 362 -15.52 10.06 12.32
CA ASN A 362 -15.73 11.35 12.95
C ASN A 362 -17.15 11.89 12.67
N PRO A 363 -18.19 11.43 13.41
CA PRO A 363 -19.59 11.75 13.14
C PRO A 363 -19.88 13.24 13.27
N LYS A 364 -19.18 13.97 14.15
CA LYS A 364 -19.33 15.42 14.25
C LYS A 364 -18.87 16.10 12.95
N LEU A 365 -17.69 15.73 12.45
CA LEU A 365 -17.16 16.27 11.20
C LEU A 365 -18.05 15.90 10.02
N ALA A 366 -18.40 14.62 9.88
CA ALA A 366 -19.28 14.14 8.84
C ALA A 366 -20.65 14.85 8.89
N GLN A 367 -21.29 14.96 10.06
CA GLN A 367 -22.57 15.66 10.21
C GLN A 367 -22.48 17.15 9.86
N HIS A 368 -21.41 17.84 10.25
CA HIS A 368 -21.21 19.24 9.84
C HIS A 368 -21.02 19.37 8.33
N GLY A 369 -20.33 18.42 7.69
CA GLY A 369 -20.16 18.36 6.24
C GLY A 369 -21.47 18.11 5.50
N ILE A 370 -22.28 17.14 5.95
CA ILE A 370 -23.62 16.88 5.40
C ILE A 370 -24.49 18.13 5.52
N ASN A 371 -24.60 18.72 6.72
CA ASN A 371 -25.41 19.92 6.96
C ASN A 371 -24.97 21.11 6.09
N ALA A 372 -23.68 21.24 5.79
CA ALA A 372 -23.17 22.34 4.98
C ALA A 372 -23.48 22.19 3.49
N ALA A 373 -23.66 20.95 3.01
CA ALA A 373 -23.95 20.63 1.62
C ALA A 373 -25.44 20.36 1.34
N ASP A 374 -26.26 20.21 2.37
CA ASP A 374 -27.67 19.81 2.32
C ASP A 374 -28.55 20.68 1.41
N ASP A 375 -28.34 21.99 1.43
CA ASP A 375 -29.11 22.92 0.57
C ASP A 375 -28.80 22.74 -0.94
N ASP A 376 -27.63 22.16 -1.27
CA ASP A 376 -27.12 22.02 -2.64
C ASP A 376 -27.15 20.56 -3.15
N LEU A 377 -27.26 19.55 -2.26
CA LEU A 377 -27.25 18.13 -2.58
C LEU A 377 -28.49 17.40 -2.04
N ASP A 378 -29.21 16.70 -2.93
CA ASP A 378 -30.32 15.82 -2.54
C ASP A 378 -29.78 14.46 -2.05
N PHE A 379 -29.69 14.28 -0.73
CA PHE A 379 -29.18 13.04 -0.14
C PHE A 379 -30.10 11.83 -0.30
N SER A 380 -31.36 11.99 -0.72
CA SER A 380 -32.18 10.86 -1.17
C SER A 380 -31.59 10.18 -2.40
N GLN A 381 -30.72 10.89 -3.11
CA GLN A 381 -29.96 10.46 -4.28
C GLN A 381 -28.51 10.08 -3.98
N VAL A 382 -28.14 9.80 -2.72
CA VAL A 382 -26.76 9.48 -2.34
C VAL A 382 -26.71 8.17 -1.54
N ASP A 383 -25.91 7.22 -2.02
CA ASP A 383 -25.66 5.93 -1.37
C ASP A 383 -24.33 5.92 -0.59
N MET A 384 -23.35 6.71 -1.05
CA MET A 384 -22.10 6.96 -0.33
C MET A 384 -21.57 8.39 -0.55
N VAL A 385 -20.88 8.90 0.47
CA VAL A 385 -20.20 10.20 0.43
C VAL A 385 -18.69 10.01 0.45
N VAL A 386 -17.98 10.72 -0.43
CA VAL A 386 -16.53 10.90 -0.32
C VAL A 386 -16.28 12.34 0.12
N PHE A 387 -15.81 12.52 1.35
CA PHE A 387 -15.40 13.84 1.83
C PHE A 387 -14.02 14.17 1.28
N ILE A 388 -13.83 15.44 0.90
CA ILE A 388 -12.54 15.99 0.49
C ILE A 388 -12.15 17.08 1.50
N PHE A 389 -10.93 17.01 2.03
CA PHE A 389 -10.41 17.98 3.00
C PHE A 389 -9.19 18.71 2.43
N PRO A 390 -8.92 19.98 2.84
CA PRO A 390 -7.74 20.69 2.38
C PRO A 390 -6.48 20.05 2.96
N THR A 391 -5.54 19.64 2.11
CA THR A 391 -4.29 18.98 2.51
C THR A 391 -3.36 19.91 3.29
N ASP A 392 -3.41 21.21 2.99
CA ASP A 392 -2.70 22.28 3.71
C ASP A 392 -3.26 22.56 5.13
N ALA A 393 -4.43 22.02 5.47
CA ALA A 393 -5.05 22.16 6.78
C ALA A 393 -5.63 20.80 7.23
N PRO A 394 -4.77 19.82 7.55
CA PRO A 394 -5.19 18.44 7.80
C PRO A 394 -5.86 18.28 9.17
N ILE A 395 -6.72 17.26 9.26
CA ILE A 395 -7.36 16.85 10.52
C ILE A 395 -6.26 16.29 11.46
N PRO A 396 -6.10 16.83 12.69
CA PRO A 396 -5.09 16.32 13.62
C PRO A 396 -5.50 14.97 14.22
N ALA A 397 -4.53 14.05 14.32
CA ALA A 397 -4.70 12.72 14.92
C ALA A 397 -3.71 12.45 16.08
N GLY A 398 -3.96 11.39 16.86
CA GLY A 398 -3.02 10.86 17.85
C GLY A 398 -3.45 11.01 19.32
N VAL A 399 -2.81 10.25 20.21
CA VAL A 399 -3.02 10.33 21.66
C VAL A 399 -1.68 10.36 22.43
N PRO A 400 -1.19 11.54 22.88
CA PRO A 400 -1.75 12.88 22.65
C PRO A 400 -1.68 13.27 21.17
N LEU A 401 -2.44 14.29 20.76
CA LEU A 401 -2.42 14.79 19.38
C LEU A 401 -0.99 15.08 18.92
N SER A 402 -0.64 14.53 17.76
CA SER A 402 0.67 14.70 17.16
C SER A 402 0.62 15.79 16.09
N PRO A 403 1.63 16.68 16.01
CA PRO A 403 1.75 17.63 14.92
C PRO A 403 2.00 16.98 13.55
N THR A 404 2.36 15.70 13.53
CA THR A 404 2.75 14.97 12.31
C THR A 404 1.81 13.81 11.98
N GLU A 405 0.78 13.57 12.79
CA GLU A 405 -0.25 12.56 12.49
C GLU A 405 -1.51 13.25 12.02
N HIS A 406 -1.97 12.83 10.84
CA HIS A 406 -3.12 13.41 10.17
C HIS A 406 -4.14 12.31 9.90
N ALA A 407 -5.42 12.66 9.97
CA ALA A 407 -6.49 11.68 9.89
C ALA A 407 -7.03 11.48 8.47
N SER A 408 -7.31 10.23 8.16
CA SER A 408 -8.33 9.76 7.23
C SER A 408 -9.66 9.57 7.99
N MET A 409 -10.76 9.34 7.28
CA MET A 409 -12.07 9.15 7.89
C MET A 409 -12.85 8.04 7.16
N GLN A 410 -13.47 7.14 7.92
CA GLN A 410 -14.34 6.10 7.36
C GLN A 410 -15.50 5.74 8.28
N ALA A 411 -16.65 5.45 7.69
CA ALA A 411 -17.72 4.72 8.34
C ALA A 411 -18.60 3.99 7.31
N PHE A 412 -18.96 2.77 7.68
CA PHE A 412 -19.80 1.86 6.91
C PHE A 412 -20.73 1.20 7.93
N ASN A 413 -21.98 1.68 8.00
CA ASN A 413 -22.91 1.30 9.07
C ASN A 413 -24.01 0.34 8.54
N ASP A 414 -24.01 -0.87 9.11
CA ASP A 414 -24.92 -1.98 8.79
C ASP A 414 -26.11 -2.08 9.77
N THR A 415 -26.08 -1.56 11.01
CA THR A 415 -26.92 -2.21 12.05
C THR A 415 -27.82 -1.37 12.96
N ASP A 416 -27.58 -0.09 13.24
CA ASP A 416 -28.46 0.65 14.19
C ASP A 416 -28.34 2.19 14.11
N PRO A 417 -29.46 2.94 14.14
CA PRO A 417 -29.46 4.38 14.42
C PRO A 417 -28.91 4.80 15.79
N ALA A 418 -28.75 3.87 16.74
CA ALA A 418 -28.08 4.11 18.02
C ALA A 418 -26.54 4.05 17.95
N ASP A 419 -25.98 3.68 16.80
CA ASP A 419 -24.53 3.65 16.56
C ASP A 419 -23.93 5.06 16.64
N GLU A 420 -22.76 5.20 17.26
CA GLU A 420 -22.08 6.49 17.40
C GLU A 420 -21.64 7.09 16.05
N ARG A 421 -21.55 6.28 15.01
CA ARG A 421 -21.26 6.66 13.62
C ARG A 421 -22.48 7.21 12.87
N TYR A 422 -23.64 7.29 13.52
CA TYR A 422 -24.86 7.77 12.89
C TYR A 422 -24.74 9.23 12.45
N VAL A 423 -25.00 9.47 11.16
CA VAL A 423 -25.02 10.77 10.50
C VAL A 423 -26.23 10.82 9.57
N ALA A 424 -26.98 11.91 9.54
CA ALA A 424 -28.20 12.00 8.72
C ALA A 424 -28.40 13.38 8.09
N SER A 425 -29.11 13.41 6.97
CA SER A 425 -29.73 14.61 6.40
C SER A 425 -31.23 14.63 6.70
N ASP A 426 -31.94 15.63 6.18
CA ASP A 426 -33.40 15.70 6.23
C ASP A 426 -34.06 14.55 5.43
N GLU A 427 -33.38 14.01 4.42
CA GLU A 427 -33.83 12.86 3.60
C GLU A 427 -33.60 11.51 4.28
N GLY A 428 -32.71 11.45 5.28
CA GLY A 428 -32.50 10.25 6.08
C GLY A 428 -31.05 9.95 6.40
N TRP A 429 -30.80 8.69 6.73
CA TRP A 429 -29.52 8.23 7.25
C TRP A 429 -28.49 8.05 6.13
N ILE A 430 -27.33 8.70 6.28
CA ILE A 430 -26.13 8.51 5.45
C ILE A 430 -25.30 7.37 6.04
N ARG A 431 -25.35 6.20 5.40
CA ARG A 431 -24.74 4.97 5.93
C ARG A 431 -23.24 4.83 5.66
N ASN A 432 -22.77 5.51 4.62
CA ASN A 432 -21.46 5.28 4.03
C ASN A 432 -20.75 6.61 3.79
N TYR A 433 -19.61 6.80 4.43
CA TYR A 433 -18.72 7.90 4.10
C TYR A 433 -17.26 7.53 4.28
N ILE A 434 -16.41 8.05 3.40
CA ILE A 434 -14.96 7.87 3.44
C ILE A 434 -14.22 9.15 3.07
N SER A 435 -12.96 9.26 3.45
CA SER A 435 -12.02 10.31 3.05
C SER A 435 -10.59 9.85 3.32
N GLY A 436 -9.70 9.97 2.34
CA GLY A 436 -8.28 9.68 2.55
C GLY A 436 -7.62 10.69 3.49
N GLY A 437 -8.05 11.95 3.46
CA GLY A 437 -7.38 13.03 4.16
C GLY A 437 -5.89 13.13 3.77
N MET A 438 -5.11 13.87 4.56
CA MET A 438 -3.68 14.05 4.25
C MET A 438 -2.85 12.79 4.46
N TYR A 439 -3.30 11.81 5.27
CA TYR A 439 -2.53 10.60 5.50
C TYR A 439 -2.27 9.79 4.22
N PHE A 440 -3.26 9.78 3.32
CA PHE A 440 -3.19 9.12 2.02
C PHE A 440 -2.80 10.08 0.87
N ASP A 441 -2.45 11.33 1.17
CA ASP A 441 -1.86 12.25 0.18
C ASP A 441 -0.34 12.03 0.08
N ASP A 442 0.06 10.78 -0.20
CA ASP A 442 1.46 10.36 -0.38
C ASP A 442 1.57 9.49 -1.64
N PRO A 443 2.61 9.66 -2.48
CA PRO A 443 2.81 8.84 -3.68
C PRO A 443 2.85 7.31 -3.44
N LEU A 444 3.25 6.87 -2.25
CA LEU A 444 3.29 5.46 -1.87
C LEU A 444 1.96 4.96 -1.27
N ARG A 445 1.07 5.88 -0.88
CA ARG A 445 -0.24 5.60 -0.28
C ARG A 445 -1.36 6.31 -1.04
N PRO A 446 -1.50 6.10 -2.36
CA PRO A 446 -2.40 6.91 -3.16
C PRO A 446 -3.84 6.84 -2.62
N VAL A 447 -4.47 8.00 -2.46
CA VAL A 447 -5.84 8.16 -1.94
C VAL A 447 -6.84 7.22 -2.61
N TRP A 448 -6.76 7.04 -3.93
CA TRP A 448 -7.66 6.15 -4.66
C TRP A 448 -7.60 4.69 -4.16
N SER A 449 -6.43 4.20 -3.72
CA SER A 449 -6.28 2.83 -3.21
C SER A 449 -6.93 2.66 -1.84
N TYR A 450 -6.84 3.69 -1.00
CA TYR A 450 -7.58 3.74 0.26
C TYR A 450 -9.09 3.72 0.01
N TYR A 451 -9.60 4.53 -0.93
CA TYR A 451 -11.03 4.49 -1.29
C TYR A 451 -11.46 3.10 -1.75
N ILE A 452 -10.59 2.39 -2.47
CA ILE A 452 -10.90 1.02 -2.89
C ILE A 452 -11.08 0.09 -1.70
N HIS A 453 -10.12 0.10 -0.79
CA HIS A 453 -10.13 -0.73 0.41
C HIS A 453 -11.36 -0.46 1.27
N GLU A 454 -11.59 0.80 1.65
CA GLU A 454 -12.66 1.15 2.58
C GLU A 454 -14.06 0.95 2.00
N ALA A 455 -14.24 1.20 0.70
CA ALA A 455 -15.52 0.95 0.06
C ALA A 455 -15.85 -0.55 0.02
N ALA A 456 -14.86 -1.44 0.04
CA ALA A 456 -15.11 -2.89 -0.01
C ALA A 456 -15.88 -3.37 1.22
N HIS A 457 -15.64 -2.73 2.38
CA HIS A 457 -16.42 -2.98 3.60
C HIS A 457 -17.90 -2.61 3.45
N MET A 458 -18.22 -1.63 2.59
CA MET A 458 -19.62 -1.29 2.27
C MET A 458 -20.32 -2.42 1.50
N PHE A 459 -19.56 -3.28 0.83
CA PHE A 459 -20.02 -4.50 0.15
C PHE A 459 -19.77 -5.77 0.97
N GLU A 460 -19.69 -5.67 2.29
CA GLU A 460 -19.49 -6.79 3.22
C GLU A 460 -18.17 -7.55 3.00
N MET A 461 -17.14 -6.94 2.43
CA MET A 461 -15.83 -7.59 2.36
C MET A 461 -15.04 -7.32 3.65
N PRO A 462 -14.40 -8.35 4.24
CA PRO A 462 -13.59 -8.19 5.43
C PRO A 462 -12.15 -7.76 5.07
N ASP A 463 -11.40 -7.42 6.11
CA ASP A 463 -9.95 -7.35 6.01
C ASP A 463 -9.31 -8.74 5.92
N TRP A 464 -8.30 -8.88 5.08
CA TRP A 464 -7.52 -10.12 4.94
C TRP A 464 -6.22 -10.10 5.75
N TYR A 465 -5.80 -8.96 6.29
CA TYR A 465 -4.62 -8.85 7.15
C TYR A 465 -4.90 -9.39 8.57
N LEU A 466 -3.92 -9.34 9.48
CA LEU A 466 -4.13 -9.67 10.90
C LEU A 466 -4.26 -8.38 11.72
N ILE A 467 -5.44 -8.09 12.29
CA ILE A 467 -5.58 -6.95 13.22
C ILE A 467 -4.66 -7.14 14.43
N ALA A 468 -4.45 -8.38 14.91
CA ALA A 468 -3.53 -8.68 16.01
C ALA A 468 -2.05 -8.36 15.71
N ALA A 469 -1.68 -8.13 14.44
CA ALA A 469 -0.36 -7.60 14.10
C ALA A 469 -0.25 -6.08 14.39
N ASN A 470 -1.37 -5.35 14.33
CA ASN A 470 -1.47 -3.92 14.67
C ASN A 470 -2.00 -3.67 16.10
N ALA A 471 -2.70 -4.64 16.68
CA ALA A 471 -3.23 -4.59 18.04
C ALA A 471 -2.31 -5.38 18.96
N VAL A 472 -1.49 -4.66 19.74
CA VAL A 472 -0.83 -5.20 20.92
C VAL A 472 -1.91 -5.80 21.82
N LEU A 473 -1.94 -7.13 21.96
CA LEU A 473 -2.58 -7.78 23.10
C LEU A 473 -2.02 -7.15 24.37
N GLY A 474 -2.85 -6.94 25.39
CA GLY A 474 -2.46 -6.39 26.70
C GLY A 474 -1.40 -7.17 27.50
N SER A 475 -0.44 -7.83 26.86
CA SER A 475 0.79 -8.37 27.40
C SER A 475 1.96 -7.42 27.16
N GLN A 476 2.78 -7.24 28.19
CA GLN A 476 4.03 -6.49 28.21
C GLN A 476 5.16 -7.19 27.41
N THR A 477 4.85 -7.67 26.21
CA THR A 477 5.82 -8.30 25.31
C THR A 477 5.33 -8.07 23.88
N PRO A 478 6.05 -7.30 23.05
CA PRO A 478 5.63 -7.03 21.68
C PRO A 478 5.74 -8.32 20.85
N PRO A 479 4.69 -8.74 20.11
CA PRO A 479 4.92 -9.54 18.92
C PRO A 479 5.64 -8.63 17.92
N GLU A 480 6.93 -8.87 17.67
CA GLU A 480 7.75 -8.09 16.72
C GLU A 480 7.35 -8.39 15.26
N LEU A 481 6.25 -7.81 14.81
CA LEU A 481 6.04 -7.51 13.40
C LEU A 481 5.86 -5.99 13.27
N ASN A 482 6.96 -5.26 13.48
CA ASN A 482 7.02 -3.84 13.09
C ASN A 482 7.07 -3.76 11.56
N LEU A 483 5.90 -3.68 10.95
CA LEU A 483 5.69 -3.53 9.52
C LEU A 483 5.05 -2.17 9.28
N ASP A 484 5.51 -1.44 8.26
CA ASP A 484 4.97 -0.12 7.88
C ASP A 484 3.53 -0.18 7.32
N TYR A 485 2.89 -1.36 7.32
CA TYR A 485 1.55 -1.64 6.81
C TYR A 485 0.89 -2.79 7.59
N ALA A 486 -0.45 -2.89 7.48
CA ALA A 486 -1.22 -3.96 8.08
C ALA A 486 -0.75 -5.33 7.57
N ALA A 487 -0.22 -6.15 8.47
CA ALA A 487 0.43 -7.39 8.12
C ALA A 487 -0.47 -8.59 8.37
N GLY A 488 -0.52 -9.51 7.42
CA GLY A 488 -1.21 -10.79 7.57
C GLY A 488 -0.64 -11.83 6.62
N PRO A 489 -1.16 -13.05 6.66
CA PRO A 489 -0.63 -14.15 5.85
C PRO A 489 -0.91 -13.99 4.35
N LEU A 490 -1.85 -13.13 3.93
CA LEU A 490 -1.97 -12.70 2.51
C LEU A 490 -0.95 -11.60 2.15
N ASN A 491 -0.39 -10.91 3.14
CA ASN A 491 0.66 -9.90 3.02
C ASN A 491 0.32 -8.82 1.98
N VAL A 492 1.23 -8.50 1.05
CA VAL A 492 1.05 -7.42 0.08
C VAL A 492 0.29 -7.83 -1.20
N TRP A 493 -0.33 -9.01 -1.23
CA TRP A 493 -0.84 -9.63 -2.46
C TRP A 493 -2.30 -9.33 -2.78
N GLY A 494 -2.92 -8.39 -2.06
CA GLY A 494 -4.26 -7.91 -2.39
C GLY A 494 -4.66 -6.68 -1.58
N VAL A 495 -5.53 -5.85 -2.17
CA VAL A 495 -5.92 -4.53 -1.63
C VAL A 495 -6.58 -4.60 -0.25
N MET A 496 -7.35 -5.66 0.03
CA MET A 496 -7.98 -5.88 1.34
C MET A 496 -7.02 -6.45 2.41
N SER A 497 -5.78 -6.74 2.04
CA SER A 497 -4.71 -7.08 2.99
C SER A 497 -3.74 -5.91 3.15
N SER A 498 -3.39 -5.25 2.04
CA SER A 498 -2.54 -4.06 2.05
C SER A 498 -2.92 -3.15 0.88
N GLN A 499 -3.68 -2.10 1.16
CA GLN A 499 -4.04 -1.07 0.19
C GLN A 499 -2.82 -0.30 -0.33
N ASP A 500 -1.77 -0.26 0.48
CA ASP A 500 -0.51 0.36 0.13
C ASP A 500 0.44 -0.60 -0.59
N GLY A 501 0.11 -1.88 -0.75
CA GLY A 501 0.99 -2.88 -1.34
C GLY A 501 1.26 -2.69 -2.85
N PRO A 502 2.27 -3.38 -3.41
CA PRO A 502 2.47 -3.53 -4.85
C PRO A 502 1.28 -4.15 -5.60
N SER A 503 0.52 -5.05 -4.96
CA SER A 503 -0.75 -5.54 -5.51
C SER A 503 -1.89 -4.75 -4.87
N ARG A 504 -2.73 -4.16 -5.72
CA ARG A 504 -3.93 -3.39 -5.34
C ARG A 504 -5.18 -3.93 -6.00
N THR A 505 -5.10 -5.13 -6.55
CA THR A 505 -6.24 -5.89 -7.04
C THR A 505 -7.08 -6.46 -5.88
N PHE A 506 -8.35 -6.72 -6.14
CA PHE A 506 -9.09 -7.73 -5.38
C PHE A 506 -8.67 -9.11 -5.87
N VAL A 507 -8.17 -9.96 -4.95
CA VAL A 507 -7.89 -11.37 -5.24
C VAL A 507 -9.14 -12.11 -5.73
N ALA A 508 -8.98 -13.17 -6.50
CA ALA A 508 -10.08 -13.87 -7.16
C ALA A 508 -11.14 -14.38 -6.19
N TRP A 509 -10.75 -14.79 -4.97
CA TRP A 509 -11.70 -15.15 -3.91
C TRP A 509 -12.66 -14.01 -3.59
N THR A 510 -12.14 -12.79 -3.43
CA THR A 510 -12.96 -11.60 -3.13
C THR A 510 -13.91 -11.30 -4.28
N ARG A 511 -13.42 -11.34 -5.53
CA ARG A 511 -14.27 -11.10 -6.70
C ARG A 511 -15.36 -12.17 -6.86
N TRP A 512 -15.07 -13.44 -6.55
CA TRP A 512 -16.08 -14.49 -6.61
C TRP A 512 -17.12 -14.38 -5.49
N LEU A 513 -16.71 -14.00 -4.27
CA LEU A 513 -17.64 -13.68 -3.18
C LEU A 513 -18.60 -12.54 -3.54
N LEU A 514 -18.10 -11.53 -4.26
CA LEU A 514 -18.88 -10.41 -4.79
C LEU A 514 -19.77 -10.79 -5.99
N GLY A 515 -19.55 -11.96 -6.61
CA GLY A 515 -20.23 -12.35 -7.85
C GLY A 515 -19.70 -11.61 -9.10
N TRP A 516 -18.47 -11.11 -9.04
CA TRP A 516 -17.79 -10.42 -10.14
C TRP A 516 -16.92 -11.34 -11.01
N LEU A 517 -16.68 -12.56 -10.53
CA LEU A 517 -16.27 -13.67 -11.39
C LEU A 517 -17.49 -14.54 -11.63
N ASP A 518 -17.77 -14.80 -12.91
CA ASP A 518 -18.79 -15.78 -13.29
C ASP A 518 -18.33 -17.19 -12.90
N ASP A 519 -19.28 -18.08 -12.61
CA ASP A 519 -18.97 -19.43 -12.17
C ASP A 519 -18.18 -20.24 -13.23
N ASP A 520 -18.31 -19.90 -14.51
CA ASP A 520 -17.54 -20.51 -15.61
C ASP A 520 -16.11 -19.95 -15.76
N GLN A 521 -15.74 -18.95 -14.95
CA GLN A 521 -14.37 -18.44 -14.83
C GLN A 521 -13.62 -19.07 -13.64
N VAL A 522 -14.26 -19.99 -12.90
CA VAL A 522 -13.70 -20.64 -11.71
C VAL A 522 -13.71 -22.15 -11.89
N ASP A 523 -12.55 -22.72 -12.21
CA ASP A 523 -12.37 -24.18 -12.27
C ASP A 523 -12.42 -24.75 -10.85
N CYS A 524 -13.34 -25.69 -10.59
CA CYS A 524 -13.48 -26.32 -9.28
C CYS A 524 -13.04 -27.79 -9.27
N TYR A 525 -12.18 -28.16 -8.32
CA TYR A 525 -11.74 -29.54 -8.10
C TYR A 525 -11.84 -29.94 -6.62
N SER A 526 -12.02 -31.22 -6.34
CA SER A 526 -11.85 -31.80 -5.00
C SER A 526 -10.44 -32.36 -4.80
N LEU A 527 -9.99 -32.43 -3.56
CA LEU A 527 -8.75 -33.13 -3.22
C LEU A 527 -8.75 -34.59 -3.70
N GLU A 528 -9.89 -35.29 -3.63
CA GLU A 528 -10.02 -36.67 -4.11
C GLU A 528 -9.82 -36.77 -5.63
N GLN A 529 -10.36 -35.83 -6.42
CA GLN A 529 -10.13 -35.78 -7.87
C GLN A 529 -8.64 -35.60 -8.18
N VAL A 530 -7.96 -34.68 -7.49
CA VAL A 530 -6.51 -34.47 -7.67
C VAL A 530 -5.73 -35.74 -7.34
N GLN A 531 -6.04 -36.38 -6.20
CA GLN A 531 -5.37 -37.59 -5.74
C GLN A 531 -5.57 -38.80 -6.66
N THR A 532 -6.78 -38.98 -7.19
CA THR A 532 -7.13 -40.12 -8.05
C THR A 532 -6.65 -39.95 -9.49
N HIS A 533 -6.66 -38.71 -10.00
CA HIS A 533 -6.18 -38.40 -11.35
C HIS A 533 -4.66 -38.36 -11.42
N GLY A 534 -4.00 -37.94 -10.35
CA GLY A 534 -2.55 -38.00 -10.17
C GLY A 534 -1.81 -36.77 -10.67
N SER A 535 -2.01 -36.34 -11.92
CA SER A 535 -1.43 -35.08 -12.42
C SER A 535 -2.18 -34.59 -13.66
N PHE A 536 -2.39 -33.29 -13.75
CA PHE A 536 -3.00 -32.64 -14.90
C PHE A 536 -2.53 -31.19 -15.06
N ASP A 537 -2.73 -30.65 -16.25
CA ASP A 537 -2.40 -29.27 -16.60
C ASP A 537 -3.70 -28.51 -16.91
N THR A 538 -3.80 -27.26 -16.44
CA THR A 538 -4.92 -26.36 -16.72
C THR A 538 -4.40 -24.94 -16.99
N GLU A 539 -5.17 -24.15 -17.72
CA GLU A 539 -4.80 -22.80 -18.14
C GLU A 539 -5.48 -21.74 -17.27
N LEU A 540 -4.76 -20.66 -16.98
CA LEU A 540 -5.28 -19.47 -16.33
C LEU A 540 -5.08 -18.25 -17.22
N LEU A 541 -6.15 -17.47 -17.35
CA LEU A 541 -6.07 -16.08 -17.75
C LEU A 541 -5.76 -15.23 -16.51
N ALA A 542 -4.89 -14.23 -16.68
CA ALA A 542 -4.60 -13.29 -15.62
C ALA A 542 -5.86 -12.56 -15.13
N LEU A 543 -5.95 -12.34 -13.82
CA LEU A 543 -7.17 -11.88 -13.16
C LEU A 543 -7.65 -10.54 -13.74
N ASP A 544 -6.71 -9.62 -14.01
CA ASP A 544 -6.96 -8.26 -14.47
C ASP A 544 -7.01 -8.12 -16.01
N ILE A 545 -6.98 -9.24 -16.76
CA ILE A 545 -7.17 -9.24 -18.22
C ILE A 545 -8.64 -9.52 -18.56
N TYR A 546 -9.28 -8.61 -19.28
CA TYR A 546 -10.72 -8.64 -19.55
C TYR A 546 -11.11 -9.49 -20.76
N GLU A 547 -10.87 -10.78 -20.65
CA GLU A 547 -11.22 -11.76 -21.67
C GLU A 547 -11.93 -12.96 -21.02
N SER A 548 -12.63 -13.74 -21.83
CA SER A 548 -13.27 -14.98 -21.39
C SER A 548 -12.24 -16.08 -21.08
N GLY A 549 -12.55 -16.90 -20.08
CA GLY A 549 -11.78 -18.09 -19.70
C GLY A 549 -11.53 -18.14 -18.20
N THR A 550 -10.95 -19.25 -17.75
CA THR A 550 -10.64 -19.52 -16.35
C THR A 550 -9.71 -18.45 -15.77
N LYS A 551 -10.11 -17.83 -14.66
CA LYS A 551 -9.36 -16.81 -13.91
C LYS A 551 -8.88 -17.30 -12.55
N ALA A 552 -9.54 -18.33 -12.02
CA ALA A 552 -9.16 -18.97 -10.77
C ALA A 552 -9.37 -20.47 -10.86
N ILE A 553 -8.49 -21.21 -10.20
CA ILE A 553 -8.69 -22.63 -9.91
C ILE A 553 -8.83 -22.79 -8.41
N ILE A 554 -9.86 -23.49 -7.97
CA ILE A 554 -10.10 -23.78 -6.55
C ILE A 554 -10.08 -25.28 -6.34
N ILE A 555 -9.22 -25.72 -5.43
CA ILE A 555 -9.18 -27.10 -4.95
C ILE A 555 -9.76 -27.15 -3.55
N ARG A 556 -10.91 -27.80 -3.41
CA ARG A 556 -11.56 -28.04 -2.12
C ARG A 556 -10.76 -29.03 -1.29
N THR A 557 -10.08 -28.55 -0.25
CA THR A 557 -9.21 -29.36 0.62
C THR A 557 -9.92 -29.90 1.86
N GLY A 558 -11.04 -29.30 2.26
CA GLY A 558 -11.82 -29.72 3.41
C GLY A 558 -13.22 -29.11 3.44
N GLN A 559 -13.94 -29.28 4.55
CA GLN A 559 -15.29 -28.72 4.70
C GLN A 559 -15.32 -27.19 4.78
N TYR A 560 -14.26 -26.57 5.32
CA TYR A 560 -14.15 -25.12 5.50
C TYR A 560 -12.87 -24.56 4.89
N SER A 561 -12.17 -25.35 4.09
CA SER A 561 -10.87 -24.98 3.55
C SER A 561 -10.74 -25.27 2.06
N GLY A 562 -9.85 -24.53 1.41
CA GLY A 562 -9.51 -24.70 0.00
C GLY A 562 -8.16 -24.11 -0.33
N LEU A 563 -7.71 -24.36 -1.55
CA LEU A 563 -6.49 -23.81 -2.12
C LEU A 563 -6.88 -23.12 -3.42
N LEU A 564 -6.54 -21.84 -3.58
CA LEU A 564 -6.85 -21.06 -4.75
C LEU A 564 -5.56 -20.70 -5.50
N ILE A 565 -5.61 -20.80 -6.82
CA ILE A 565 -4.52 -20.47 -7.74
C ILE A 565 -5.04 -19.40 -8.71
N GLU A 566 -4.36 -18.27 -8.79
CA GLU A 566 -4.69 -17.20 -9.72
C GLU A 566 -3.45 -16.66 -10.43
N SER A 567 -3.65 -16.17 -11.65
CA SER A 567 -2.58 -15.59 -12.49
C SER A 567 -2.54 -14.07 -12.32
N ARG A 568 -1.34 -13.53 -12.13
CA ARG A 568 -1.05 -12.11 -11.90
C ARG A 568 -0.23 -11.52 -13.06
N ARG A 569 -0.48 -10.25 -13.37
CA ARG A 569 0.27 -9.46 -14.36
C ARG A 569 0.42 -8.02 -13.85
N PRO A 570 1.49 -7.31 -14.22
CA PRO A 570 1.72 -5.91 -13.89
C PRO A 570 0.87 -4.98 -14.78
N VAL A 571 -0.45 -5.12 -14.67
CA VAL A 571 -1.44 -4.23 -15.29
C VAL A 571 -2.26 -3.59 -14.19
N PHE A 572 -2.72 -2.35 -14.41
CA PHE A 572 -3.54 -1.66 -13.42
C PHE A 572 -4.68 -2.56 -12.94
N PRO A 573 -4.92 -2.68 -11.62
CA PRO A 573 -4.31 -1.95 -10.49
C PRO A 573 -3.03 -2.57 -9.90
N ASP A 574 -2.55 -3.66 -10.49
CA ASP A 574 -1.38 -4.43 -10.07
C ASP A 574 -0.10 -4.05 -10.83
N ASP A 575 -0.07 -2.87 -11.45
CA ASP A 575 1.08 -2.36 -12.20
C ASP A 575 2.37 -2.31 -11.37
N TRP A 576 2.27 -2.20 -10.03
CA TRP A 576 3.41 -2.20 -9.11
C TRP A 576 4.01 -3.60 -8.84
N LEU A 577 3.46 -4.67 -9.41
CA LEU A 577 4.11 -5.98 -9.38
C LEU A 577 5.50 -5.96 -10.03
N VAL A 578 5.78 -5.00 -10.92
CA VAL A 578 7.13 -4.76 -11.47
C VAL A 578 8.20 -4.54 -10.40
N ALA A 579 7.82 -4.09 -9.20
CA ALA A 579 8.77 -3.94 -8.08
C ALA A 579 9.41 -5.27 -7.66
N TRP A 580 8.82 -6.42 -7.99
CA TRP A 580 9.42 -7.72 -7.71
C TRP A 580 10.66 -8.02 -8.58
N GLU A 581 10.89 -7.28 -9.67
CA GLU A 581 12.12 -7.39 -10.47
C GLU A 581 13.38 -7.05 -9.65
N THR A 582 13.27 -6.16 -8.65
CA THR A 582 14.40 -5.83 -7.77
C THR A 582 14.84 -7.02 -6.90
N ASN A 583 13.97 -8.02 -6.75
CA ASN A 583 14.24 -9.28 -6.07
C ASN A 583 14.58 -10.42 -7.06
N GLY A 584 14.84 -10.10 -8.34
CA GLY A 584 15.15 -11.08 -9.36
C GLY A 584 13.97 -11.94 -9.79
N ARG A 585 12.74 -11.45 -9.61
CA ARG A 585 11.51 -12.13 -10.05
C ARG A 585 11.00 -11.54 -11.35
N ASP A 586 10.43 -12.41 -12.18
CA ASP A 586 9.62 -11.97 -13.31
C ASP A 586 8.26 -11.49 -12.74
N PRO A 587 7.75 -10.29 -13.06
CA PRO A 587 6.46 -9.82 -12.53
C PRO A 587 5.24 -10.56 -13.12
N TYR A 588 5.46 -11.58 -13.96
CA TYR A 588 4.44 -12.51 -14.44
C TYR A 588 4.47 -13.82 -13.69
N GLY A 589 3.29 -14.28 -13.26
CA GLY A 589 3.23 -15.58 -12.62
C GLY A 589 1.91 -15.86 -11.93
N LEU A 590 1.97 -16.83 -11.02
CA LEU A 590 0.84 -17.17 -10.17
C LEU A 590 1.06 -16.63 -8.76
N ILE A 591 -0.02 -16.36 -8.07
CA ILE A 591 -0.05 -16.51 -6.62
C ILE A 591 -0.96 -17.67 -6.26
N VAL A 592 -0.61 -18.34 -5.17
CA VAL A 592 -1.37 -19.44 -4.60
C VAL A 592 -1.68 -19.07 -3.16
N TYR A 593 -2.89 -19.31 -2.69
CA TYR A 593 -3.24 -19.08 -1.29
C TYR A 593 -4.23 -20.10 -0.74
N GLU A 594 -4.05 -20.42 0.53
CA GLU A 594 -4.98 -21.22 1.31
C GLU A 594 -6.16 -20.35 1.77
N ILE A 595 -7.35 -20.93 1.75
CA ILE A 595 -8.58 -20.37 2.30
C ILE A 595 -8.92 -21.17 3.56
N ASP A 596 -9.07 -20.50 4.70
CA ASP A 596 -9.61 -21.06 5.94
C ASP A 596 -10.84 -20.27 6.40
N ALA A 597 -12.02 -20.73 5.97
CA ALA A 597 -13.29 -20.12 6.31
C ALA A 597 -13.74 -20.37 7.76
N THR A 598 -12.89 -21.02 8.58
CA THR A 598 -13.12 -21.09 10.03
C THR A 598 -12.65 -19.83 10.75
N LEU A 599 -11.79 -19.03 10.12
CA LEU A 599 -11.24 -17.80 10.66
C LEU A 599 -12.16 -16.60 10.33
N PRO A 600 -12.32 -15.64 11.27
CA PRO A 600 -13.00 -14.39 10.97
C PRO A 600 -12.19 -13.46 10.06
N GLY A 601 -12.83 -12.36 9.64
CA GLY A 601 -12.14 -11.22 9.05
C GLY A 601 -11.02 -10.75 9.96
N ALA A 602 -9.95 -10.20 9.39
CA ALA A 602 -8.78 -9.72 10.12
C ALA A 602 -8.04 -10.78 10.97
N TYR A 603 -8.30 -12.07 10.76
CA TYR A 603 -7.58 -13.19 11.38
C TYR A 603 -6.82 -14.05 10.37
N GLY A 604 -6.61 -13.56 9.14
CA GLY A 604 -5.81 -14.26 8.13
C GLY A 604 -6.55 -15.42 7.49
N THR A 605 -7.83 -15.23 7.14
CA THR A 605 -8.65 -16.20 6.38
C THR A 605 -7.96 -16.65 5.09
N LEU A 606 -7.19 -15.75 4.46
CA LEU A 606 -6.41 -16.03 3.26
C LEU A 606 -4.92 -16.01 3.60
N SER A 607 -4.18 -17.04 3.19
CA SER A 607 -2.75 -17.17 3.44
C SER A 607 -2.00 -17.51 2.17
N VAL A 608 -1.09 -16.64 1.71
CA VAL A 608 -0.28 -16.96 0.54
C VAL A 608 0.63 -18.15 0.79
N VAL A 609 0.81 -18.95 -0.25
CA VAL A 609 1.77 -20.04 -0.32
C VAL A 609 3.01 -19.50 -1.01
N THR A 610 4.15 -19.67 -0.34
CA THR A 610 5.47 -19.32 -0.88
C THR A 610 5.98 -20.47 -1.75
N PRO A 611 6.47 -20.21 -2.98
CA PRO A 611 7.13 -21.23 -3.79
C PRO A 611 8.35 -21.84 -3.08
N ASP A 612 8.68 -23.08 -3.41
CA ASP A 612 9.85 -23.78 -2.87
C ASP A 612 11.12 -22.97 -3.14
N GLY A 613 11.87 -22.66 -2.06
CA GLY A 613 13.11 -21.87 -2.15
C GLY A 613 12.91 -20.35 -2.20
N HIS A 614 11.67 -19.87 -2.09
CA HIS A 614 11.38 -18.45 -1.84
C HIS A 614 11.29 -18.20 -0.32
N GLU A 615 11.63 -16.99 0.10
CA GLU A 615 11.58 -16.55 1.50
C GLU A 615 10.98 -15.13 1.59
N PHE A 616 11.05 -14.50 2.76
CA PHE A 616 10.75 -13.07 2.87
C PHE A 616 11.77 -12.25 2.07
N GLY A 617 11.27 -11.32 1.27
CA GLY A 617 12.05 -10.38 0.49
C GLY A 617 12.04 -8.96 1.06
N TYR A 618 12.84 -8.12 0.42
CA TYR A 618 12.83 -6.67 0.60
C TYR A 618 12.28 -6.04 -0.66
N MET A 619 11.32 -5.13 -0.55
CA MET A 619 10.75 -4.47 -1.72
C MET A 619 11.15 -3.00 -1.75
N GLU A 620 11.80 -2.59 -2.84
CA GLU A 620 12.06 -1.18 -3.09
C GLU A 620 10.76 -0.51 -3.55
N ARG A 621 10.33 0.52 -2.81
CA ARG A 621 9.17 1.34 -3.16
C ARG A 621 9.52 2.80 -3.07
N GLY A 622 9.79 3.40 -4.22
CA GLY A 622 10.31 4.77 -4.31
C GLY A 622 11.68 4.86 -3.64
N SER A 623 11.82 5.72 -2.64
CA SER A 623 13.07 5.87 -1.85
C SER A 623 13.10 5.02 -0.57
N ARG A 624 12.09 4.17 -0.33
CA ARG A 624 11.97 3.35 0.88
C ARG A 624 12.15 1.88 0.57
N MET A 625 12.83 1.17 1.47
CA MET A 625 12.94 -0.29 1.44
C MET A 625 11.93 -0.88 2.41
N GLN A 626 10.93 -1.58 1.89
CA GLN A 626 10.00 -2.34 2.71
C GLN A 626 10.62 -3.70 3.06
N GLN A 627 10.63 -4.03 4.34
CA GLN A 627 11.21 -5.29 4.84
C GLN A 627 10.11 -6.35 5.02
N LYS A 628 10.52 -7.62 5.02
CA LYS A 628 9.68 -8.78 5.40
C LYS A 628 8.39 -8.91 4.55
N VAL A 629 8.51 -8.71 3.24
CA VAL A 629 7.43 -8.96 2.27
C VAL A 629 7.46 -10.43 1.87
N ILE A 630 6.31 -11.11 1.79
CA ILE A 630 6.28 -12.52 1.36
C ILE A 630 6.44 -12.60 -0.15
N ASP A 631 7.49 -13.27 -0.63
CA ASP A 631 7.67 -13.58 -2.05
C ASP A 631 6.80 -14.78 -2.44
N ALA A 632 5.54 -14.52 -2.81
CA ALA A 632 4.58 -15.55 -3.18
C ALA A 632 4.45 -15.76 -4.71
N LEU A 633 5.31 -15.12 -5.52
CA LEU A 633 5.17 -15.14 -6.97
C LEU A 633 5.81 -16.39 -7.56
N PHE A 634 4.98 -17.26 -8.12
CA PHE A 634 5.44 -18.43 -8.87
C PHE A 634 5.81 -17.98 -10.28
N ASN A 635 7.10 -17.98 -10.61
CA ASN A 635 7.60 -17.89 -11.98
C ASN A 635 7.73 -19.30 -12.60
N VAL A 636 7.96 -19.35 -13.92
CA VAL A 636 8.05 -20.63 -14.65
C VAL A 636 9.14 -21.52 -14.05
N GLY A 637 8.77 -22.77 -13.72
CA GLY A 637 9.64 -23.75 -13.07
C GLY A 637 9.63 -23.68 -11.54
N ASN A 638 8.95 -22.71 -10.93
CA ASN A 638 8.68 -22.74 -9.50
C ASN A 638 7.56 -23.74 -9.18
N SER A 639 7.72 -24.41 -8.04
CA SER A 639 6.75 -25.36 -7.50
C SER A 639 6.48 -25.12 -6.02
N ALA A 640 5.39 -25.65 -5.50
CA ALA A 640 5.16 -25.80 -4.06
C ALA A 640 4.31 -27.05 -3.81
N THR A 641 4.44 -27.64 -2.62
CA THR A 641 3.56 -28.72 -2.15
C THR A 641 2.79 -28.27 -0.91
N VAL A 642 1.46 -28.22 -1.02
CA VAL A 642 0.57 -27.80 0.05
C VAL A 642 -0.55 -28.82 0.22
N GLN A 643 -0.72 -29.32 1.45
CA GLN A 643 -1.76 -30.31 1.79
C GLN A 643 -1.79 -31.55 0.85
N GLY A 644 -0.63 -31.99 0.37
CA GLY A 644 -0.51 -33.13 -0.55
C GLY A 644 -0.85 -32.81 -2.01
N ILE A 645 -0.97 -31.54 -2.36
CA ILE A 645 -1.17 -31.02 -3.72
C ILE A 645 0.14 -30.36 -4.16
N GLY A 646 0.73 -30.84 -5.25
CA GLY A 646 1.85 -30.18 -5.92
C GLY A 646 1.34 -29.20 -6.96
N ILE A 647 1.85 -27.97 -6.94
CA ILE A 647 1.55 -26.90 -7.90
C ILE A 647 2.86 -26.50 -8.58
N GLU A 648 2.85 -26.35 -9.90
CA GLU A 648 3.99 -25.88 -10.69
C GLU A 648 3.51 -24.97 -11.82
N LEU A 649 4.13 -23.80 -11.99
CA LEU A 649 3.92 -22.96 -13.17
C LEU A 649 4.80 -23.49 -14.30
N ILE A 650 4.21 -24.13 -15.32
CA ILE A 650 4.97 -24.75 -16.42
C ILE A 650 5.16 -23.83 -17.63
N PHE A 651 4.32 -22.82 -17.77
CA PHE A 651 4.39 -21.85 -18.87
C PHE A 651 3.73 -20.53 -18.48
N SER A 652 4.32 -19.43 -18.93
CA SER A 652 3.74 -18.09 -18.82
C SER A 652 3.80 -17.38 -20.17
N GLY A 653 2.65 -16.90 -20.63
CA GLY A 653 2.44 -16.23 -21.91
C GLY A 653 1.11 -15.48 -21.90
N ASN A 654 0.36 -15.55 -23.02
CA ASN A 654 -0.99 -15.01 -23.10
C ASN A 654 -1.91 -15.60 -22.01
N ARG A 655 -1.64 -16.87 -21.67
CA ARG A 655 -2.21 -17.61 -20.55
C ARG A 655 -1.06 -18.24 -19.77
N ASP A 656 -1.27 -18.44 -18.48
CA ASP A 656 -0.41 -19.29 -17.67
C ASP A 656 -0.91 -20.73 -17.76
N VAL A 657 0.01 -21.69 -17.74
CA VAL A 657 -0.37 -23.10 -17.62
C VAL A 657 0.21 -23.65 -16.34
N VAL A 658 -0.68 -24.21 -15.52
CA VAL A 658 -0.40 -24.69 -14.18
C VAL A 658 -0.51 -26.20 -14.20
N ARG A 659 0.51 -26.87 -13.68
CA ARG A 659 0.45 -28.30 -13.38
C ARG A 659 0.00 -28.49 -11.95
N ILE A 660 -1.07 -29.27 -11.78
CA ILE A 660 -1.60 -29.71 -10.49
C ILE A 660 -1.37 -31.21 -10.37
N SER A 661 -0.78 -31.65 -9.26
CA SER A 661 -0.43 -33.05 -9.05
C SER A 661 -0.73 -33.51 -7.63
N ALA A 662 -0.96 -34.82 -7.49
CA ALA A 662 -0.94 -35.48 -6.20
C ALA A 662 0.51 -35.61 -5.73
N ALA A 663 0.89 -34.89 -4.68
CA ALA A 663 2.20 -35.05 -4.08
C ALA A 663 2.28 -36.44 -3.42
N ARG A 664 3.30 -37.22 -3.79
CA ARG A 664 3.57 -38.50 -3.13
C ARG A 664 4.34 -38.20 -1.85
N ASN A 665 3.80 -38.65 -0.71
CA ASN A 665 4.51 -38.67 0.58
C ASN A 665 5.86 -39.38 0.51
#